data_AF-A0A2T4YAN5-F1
#
_entry.id   AF-A0A2T4YAN5-F1
#
_cell.length_a   1.000
_cell.length_b   1.000
_cell.length_c   1.000
_cell.angle_alpha   90.00
_cell.angle_beta   90.00
_cell.angle_gamma   90.00
#
_symmetry.space_group_name_H-M   'P 1'
#
loop_
_entity.id
_entity.type
_entity.pdbx_description
1 polymer ?
#
loop_
_entity_poly.entity_id
_entity_poly.type
_entity_poly.pdbx_seq_one_letter_code
_entity_poly.pdbx_strand_id
1 'polypeptide(L)'
;MRPGILFVVVGPSGAGKDTLMDGARKALADGGRFGFARRLITRPADAGGEDHEAIDDQGFAALAASGGLLVSWNAHGLHYGLRASLRDELVAGRHIVANGSRGVLETLAGAVPRLIIINVTASPEILAARLASRGRETADDIAARLARRPPQLPAGIETLVVENNGAIEEGIEHFLAAIDAATRRLALKPVSIDAWRDNIAYLPRDSMLGVEDFDGPGKVDVAGQADASGQRRSIRARVNVVEPGWLLAPDEIGLSREAFAQLGLPENSEITLTRTPPQHSRDALRAKIQGHELGASEYAMLLRDIVEGRYPEGEISAFLVAATRSLSDAEVGALASVRASFSTPLRWNEPIVVDKHSMGGIPGSRITLIVAPIVAAHGLAMPKTSSRAITSAAGTADAMEVLAKVDLTVDDVRRTVAEARACIAWNGRLNHSAVDDVMNAITRPLGIDSNRWSVASIISKKLTAGSTHVAVDLPYGRRAKLRSQAEAEELGRLFETVGSSVGLHVEAVATCGAGPIGRGIGPALEVRDVLWVLEGQPEAPADLREKALAFAGRILSWDPAVATPERGRARAAELLDSGAARMALDAIVAAQGRREIVPKPAALTHTVKALRPGRIGEIDGWCIAGIARRAGAPFDKGAGIDLLRRVGDDVTAGEALFIIHASAGPELEAAVAMAAQDDGFVLAGEAALLD
;
A
#
# COMPACT_ATOMS: atom_id res chain seq x y z
N MET A 1 -1.64 4.24 -39.55
CA MET A 1 -2.91 4.77 -39.02
C MET A 1 -3.84 3.59 -38.79
N ARG A 2 -4.41 3.45 -37.60
CA ARG A 2 -5.29 2.33 -37.25
C ARG A 2 -6.59 2.39 -38.09
N PRO A 3 -7.10 1.25 -38.59
CA PRO A 3 -8.40 1.23 -39.24
C PRO A 3 -9.51 1.74 -38.31
N GLY A 4 -10.51 2.39 -38.90
CA GLY A 4 -11.72 2.84 -38.24
C GLY A 4 -12.55 1.67 -37.70
N ILE A 5 -13.54 2.02 -36.89
CA ILE A 5 -14.44 1.07 -36.23
C ILE A 5 -15.80 1.19 -36.89
N LEU A 6 -16.38 0.07 -37.30
CA LEU A 6 -17.79 0.02 -37.64
C LEU A 6 -18.60 -0.21 -36.35
N PHE A 7 -19.36 0.79 -35.94
CA PHE A 7 -20.33 0.70 -34.84
C PHE A 7 -21.69 0.32 -35.42
N VAL A 8 -22.16 -0.88 -35.13
CA VAL A 8 -23.50 -1.33 -35.57
C VAL A 8 -24.48 -1.21 -34.42
N VAL A 9 -25.44 -0.31 -34.58
CA VAL A 9 -26.47 -0.02 -33.59
C VAL A 9 -27.62 -1.01 -33.76
N VAL A 10 -27.88 -1.79 -32.71
CA VAL A 10 -28.98 -2.78 -32.65
C VAL A 10 -29.81 -2.56 -31.39
N GLY A 11 -31.04 -3.06 -31.38
CA GLY A 11 -31.96 -2.89 -30.24
C GLY A 11 -33.41 -3.02 -30.66
N PRO A 12 -34.35 -3.23 -29.71
CA PRO A 12 -35.76 -3.41 -30.02
C PRO A 12 -36.37 -2.18 -30.73
N SER A 13 -37.51 -2.39 -31.40
CA SER A 13 -38.29 -1.29 -31.95
C SER A 13 -38.79 -0.41 -30.80
N GLY A 14 -38.65 0.92 -30.90
CA GLY A 14 -38.99 1.85 -29.81
C GLY A 14 -37.85 2.16 -28.83
N ALA A 15 -36.69 1.48 -28.92
CA ALA A 15 -35.54 1.74 -28.05
C ALA A 15 -34.85 3.10 -28.29
N GLY A 16 -35.29 3.87 -29.29
CA GLY A 16 -34.75 5.21 -29.58
C GLY A 16 -33.48 5.25 -30.43
N LYS A 17 -33.09 4.15 -31.10
CA LYS A 17 -31.85 4.04 -31.89
C LYS A 17 -31.60 5.23 -32.84
N ASP A 18 -32.58 5.58 -33.67
CA ASP A 18 -32.44 6.65 -34.66
C ASP A 18 -32.26 8.01 -33.98
N THR A 19 -33.03 8.27 -32.91
CA THR A 19 -32.91 9.49 -32.09
C THR A 19 -31.52 9.64 -31.47
N LEU A 20 -30.96 8.54 -30.91
CA LEU A 20 -29.61 8.55 -30.35
C LEU A 20 -28.55 8.77 -31.44
N MET A 21 -28.70 8.12 -32.59
CA MET A 21 -27.80 8.29 -33.73
C MET A 21 -27.84 9.70 -34.29
N ASP A 22 -29.01 10.33 -34.39
CA ASP A 22 -29.16 11.71 -34.86
C ASP A 22 -28.56 12.72 -33.87
N GLY A 23 -28.75 12.49 -32.56
CA GLY A 23 -28.09 13.25 -31.52
C GLY A 23 -26.56 13.14 -31.59
N ALA A 24 -26.05 11.91 -31.71
CA ALA A 24 -24.63 11.66 -31.89
C ALA A 24 -24.08 12.24 -33.20
N ARG A 25 -24.86 12.22 -34.30
CA ARG A 25 -24.47 12.81 -35.59
C ARG A 25 -24.21 14.30 -35.46
N LYS A 26 -25.05 15.02 -34.70
CA LYS A 26 -24.86 16.45 -34.43
C LYS A 26 -23.62 16.70 -33.55
N ALA A 27 -23.44 15.90 -32.50
CA ALA A 27 -22.33 16.05 -31.56
C ALA A 27 -20.96 15.68 -32.16
N LEU A 28 -20.92 14.74 -33.11
CA LEU A 28 -19.70 14.23 -33.75
C LEU A 28 -19.47 14.82 -35.17
N ALA A 29 -20.24 15.82 -35.57
CA ALA A 29 -20.15 16.43 -36.90
C ALA A 29 -18.80 17.13 -37.13
N ASP A 30 -18.21 17.69 -36.08
CA ASP A 30 -16.97 18.44 -36.14
C ASP A 30 -15.77 17.50 -36.07
N GLY A 31 -14.87 17.58 -37.07
CA GLY A 31 -13.59 16.86 -37.08
C GLY A 31 -13.46 15.71 -38.08
N GLY A 32 -14.51 15.37 -38.83
CA GLY A 32 -14.44 14.45 -39.99
C GLY A 32 -14.04 13.00 -39.70
N ARG A 33 -13.82 12.65 -38.42
CA ARG A 33 -13.37 11.33 -37.93
C ARG A 33 -14.51 10.30 -37.86
N PHE A 34 -15.77 10.77 -37.84
CA PHE A 34 -16.96 9.93 -37.79
C PHE A 34 -17.82 10.12 -39.05
N GLY A 35 -18.31 9.01 -39.60
CA GLY A 35 -19.32 8.97 -40.65
C GLY A 35 -20.56 8.23 -40.16
N PHE A 36 -21.74 8.64 -40.62
CA PHE A 36 -23.01 7.96 -40.33
C PHE A 36 -23.53 7.32 -41.61
N ALA A 37 -23.59 6.00 -41.64
CA ALA A 37 -23.98 5.26 -42.83
C ALA A 37 -25.48 5.41 -43.08
N ARG A 38 -25.83 5.76 -44.32
CA ARG A 38 -27.21 5.68 -44.82
C ARG A 38 -27.48 4.26 -45.29
N ARG A 39 -28.60 3.68 -44.87
CA ARG A 39 -29.04 2.38 -45.36
C ARG A 39 -29.59 2.49 -46.78
N LEU A 40 -29.31 1.51 -47.63
CA LEU A 40 -30.08 1.30 -48.85
C LEU A 40 -31.34 0.52 -48.51
N ILE A 41 -32.51 1.00 -48.93
CA ILE A 41 -33.79 0.36 -48.62
C ILE A 41 -34.66 0.33 -49.88
N THR A 42 -35.35 -0.78 -50.13
CA THR A 42 -36.31 -0.90 -51.24
C THR A 42 -37.65 -0.20 -50.97
N ARG A 43 -37.58 1.06 -50.54
CA ARG A 43 -38.73 1.91 -50.18
C ARG A 43 -38.59 3.29 -50.84
N PRO A 44 -39.70 3.92 -51.26
CA PRO A 44 -39.68 5.31 -51.74
C PRO A 44 -39.09 6.29 -50.71
N ALA A 45 -38.31 7.26 -51.22
CA ALA A 45 -37.63 8.26 -50.40
C ALA A 45 -38.59 9.19 -49.63
N ASP A 46 -39.83 9.35 -50.11
CA ASP A 46 -40.88 10.23 -49.60
C ASP A 46 -41.82 9.56 -48.58
N ALA A 47 -41.68 8.26 -48.32
CA ALA A 47 -42.58 7.48 -47.46
C ALA A 47 -42.53 7.82 -45.95
N GLY A 48 -41.78 8.86 -45.54
CA GLY A 48 -41.67 9.35 -44.15
C GLY A 48 -40.92 8.40 -43.21
N GLY A 49 -39.96 8.90 -42.44
CA GLY A 49 -39.11 8.10 -41.55
C GLY A 49 -37.62 8.46 -41.67
N GLU A 50 -36.76 7.49 -41.35
CA GLU A 50 -35.29 7.63 -41.31
C GLU A 50 -34.65 8.14 -42.61
N ASP A 51 -33.48 8.79 -42.47
CA ASP A 51 -32.59 9.18 -43.56
C ASP A 51 -31.92 7.95 -44.20
N HIS A 52 -32.46 7.51 -45.34
CA HIS A 52 -32.00 6.34 -46.10
C HIS A 52 -31.86 6.66 -47.59
N GLU A 53 -31.16 5.78 -48.31
CA GLU A 53 -31.04 5.80 -49.76
C GLU A 53 -32.08 4.85 -50.38
N ALA A 54 -33.00 5.41 -51.17
CA ALA A 54 -34.04 4.64 -51.86
C ALA A 54 -33.48 3.96 -53.11
N ILE A 55 -33.84 2.69 -53.30
CA ILE A 55 -33.50 1.90 -54.48
C ILE A 55 -34.68 0.97 -54.80
N ASP A 56 -34.87 0.57 -56.05
CA ASP A 56 -35.88 -0.45 -56.38
C ASP A 56 -35.32 -1.87 -56.22
N ASP A 57 -36.18 -2.88 -56.21
CA ASP A 57 -35.74 -4.27 -56.02
C ASP A 57 -34.79 -4.75 -57.13
N GLN A 58 -34.98 -4.27 -58.37
CA GLN A 58 -34.13 -4.62 -59.50
C GLN A 58 -32.72 -4.02 -59.34
N GLY A 59 -32.62 -2.74 -58.98
CA GLY A 59 -31.36 -2.06 -58.70
C GLY A 59 -30.66 -2.64 -57.48
N PHE A 60 -31.40 -3.01 -56.43
CA PHE A 60 -30.84 -3.66 -55.25
C PHE A 60 -30.21 -5.01 -55.61
N ALA A 61 -30.91 -5.85 -56.39
CA ALA A 61 -30.39 -7.13 -56.83
C ALA A 61 -29.14 -6.99 -57.71
N ALA A 62 -29.12 -6.01 -58.63
CA ALA A 62 -27.96 -5.73 -59.47
C ALA A 62 -26.75 -5.23 -58.66
N LEU A 63 -26.98 -4.39 -57.65
CA LEU A 63 -25.93 -3.88 -56.77
C LEU A 63 -25.36 -4.99 -55.86
N ALA A 64 -26.22 -5.87 -55.34
CA ALA A 64 -25.80 -7.05 -54.59
C ALA A 64 -24.95 -8.00 -55.44
N ALA A 65 -25.39 -8.29 -56.68
CA ALA A 65 -24.69 -9.19 -57.59
C ALA A 65 -23.33 -8.67 -58.05
N SER A 66 -23.16 -7.34 -58.13
CA SER A 66 -21.89 -6.70 -58.48
C SER A 66 -20.93 -6.50 -57.30
N GLY A 67 -21.31 -6.94 -56.08
CA GLY A 67 -20.49 -6.77 -54.87
C GLY A 67 -20.51 -5.33 -54.32
N GLY A 68 -21.46 -4.49 -54.75
CA GLY A 68 -21.59 -3.10 -54.31
C GLY A 68 -22.14 -2.93 -52.88
N LEU A 69 -22.54 -4.03 -52.23
CA LEU A 69 -23.02 -4.05 -50.84
C LEU A 69 -21.99 -4.73 -49.93
N LEU A 70 -21.69 -4.07 -48.80
CA LEU A 70 -20.93 -4.64 -47.70
C LEU A 70 -21.74 -5.76 -47.02
N VAL A 71 -23.05 -5.55 -46.87
CA VAL A 71 -23.98 -6.53 -46.35
C VAL A 71 -25.41 -6.21 -46.80
N SER A 72 -26.27 -7.23 -46.86
CA SER A 72 -27.70 -7.09 -47.15
C SER A 72 -28.55 -8.01 -46.27
N TRP A 73 -29.78 -7.59 -45.94
CA TRP A 73 -30.76 -8.41 -45.22
C TRP A 73 -32.20 -8.04 -45.58
N ASN A 74 -33.13 -8.94 -45.25
CA ASN A 74 -34.55 -8.77 -45.49
C ASN A 74 -35.28 -8.56 -44.16
N ALA A 75 -36.16 -7.55 -44.10
CA ALA A 75 -37.02 -7.33 -42.95
C ALA A 75 -38.33 -6.65 -43.40
N HIS A 76 -39.46 -7.02 -42.80
CA HIS A 76 -40.75 -6.36 -43.07
C HIS A 76 -41.15 -6.25 -44.56
N GLY A 77 -40.71 -7.21 -45.39
CA GLY A 77 -40.99 -7.21 -46.84
C GLY A 77 -40.12 -6.26 -47.68
N LEU A 78 -39.09 -5.64 -47.08
CA LEU A 78 -38.15 -4.75 -47.76
C LEU A 78 -36.73 -5.34 -47.71
N HIS A 79 -35.92 -4.99 -48.71
CA HIS A 79 -34.49 -5.28 -48.77
C HIS A 79 -33.69 -4.11 -48.20
N TYR A 80 -32.73 -4.42 -47.33
CA TYR A 80 -31.86 -3.45 -46.67
C TYR A 80 -30.40 -3.77 -46.99
N GLY A 81 -29.56 -2.75 -47.13
CA GLY A 81 -28.12 -2.95 -47.33
C GLY A 81 -27.26 -1.78 -46.86
N LEU A 82 -25.97 -2.07 -46.68
CA LEU A 82 -24.91 -1.08 -46.47
C LEU A 82 -23.95 -1.12 -47.66
N ARG A 83 -23.49 0.02 -48.17
CA ARG A 83 -22.59 0.09 -49.34
C ARG A 83 -21.22 -0.49 -49.02
N ALA A 84 -20.61 -1.14 -50.02
CA ALA A 84 -19.23 -1.65 -49.93
C ALA A 84 -18.20 -0.52 -49.73
N SER A 85 -18.47 0.70 -50.21
CA SER A 85 -17.60 1.88 -50.07
C SER A 85 -17.28 2.26 -48.62
N LEU A 86 -18.11 1.85 -47.65
CA LEU A 86 -17.83 2.07 -46.23
C LEU A 86 -16.56 1.35 -45.78
N ARG A 87 -16.15 0.28 -46.46
CA ARG A 87 -14.89 -0.41 -46.19
C ARG A 87 -13.68 0.51 -46.43
N ASP A 88 -13.71 1.31 -47.49
CA ASP A 88 -12.62 2.21 -47.83
C ASP A 88 -12.50 3.34 -46.79
N GLU A 89 -13.63 3.86 -46.30
CA GLU A 89 -13.65 4.83 -45.20
C GLU A 89 -13.06 4.24 -43.90
N LEU A 90 -13.42 2.99 -43.57
CA LEU A 90 -12.86 2.29 -42.41
C LEU A 90 -11.36 2.04 -42.57
N VAL A 91 -10.89 1.63 -43.74
CA VAL A 91 -9.45 1.45 -44.00
C VAL A 91 -8.70 2.78 -43.90
N ALA A 92 -9.32 3.90 -44.30
CA ALA A 92 -8.79 5.25 -44.15
C ALA A 92 -8.81 5.78 -42.70
N GLY A 93 -9.26 4.98 -41.72
CA GLY A 93 -9.25 5.35 -40.30
C GLY A 93 -10.52 6.09 -39.82
N ARG A 94 -11.52 6.29 -40.67
CA ARG A 94 -12.79 6.93 -40.29
C ARG A 94 -13.69 5.92 -39.59
N HIS A 95 -14.24 6.26 -38.43
CA HIS A 95 -15.23 5.43 -37.73
C HIS A 95 -16.60 5.60 -38.37
N ILE A 96 -17.33 4.50 -38.55
CA ILE A 96 -18.65 4.52 -39.19
C ILE A 96 -19.70 4.03 -38.19
N VAL A 97 -20.76 4.82 -37.98
CA VAL A 97 -21.93 4.42 -37.18
C VAL A 97 -23.06 4.05 -38.12
N ALA A 98 -23.58 2.82 -38.01
CA ALA A 98 -24.61 2.29 -38.89
C ALA A 98 -25.75 1.66 -38.10
N ASN A 99 -27.00 1.93 -38.52
CA ASN A 99 -28.16 1.21 -38.00
C ASN A 99 -28.24 -0.16 -38.70
N GLY A 100 -28.17 -1.25 -37.95
CA GLY A 100 -28.08 -2.60 -38.52
C GLY A 100 -29.05 -3.61 -37.90
N SER A 101 -29.03 -4.83 -38.45
CA SER A 101 -29.82 -5.96 -37.97
C SER A 101 -28.94 -6.98 -37.27
N ARG A 102 -29.45 -7.61 -36.19
CA ARG A 102 -28.75 -8.69 -35.49
C ARG A 102 -28.41 -9.87 -36.39
N GLY A 103 -29.22 -10.12 -37.42
CA GLY A 103 -29.05 -11.24 -38.35
C GLY A 103 -27.88 -11.13 -39.31
N VAL A 104 -27.17 -9.99 -39.35
CA VAL A 104 -26.03 -9.76 -40.25
C VAL A 104 -24.72 -9.43 -39.54
N LEU A 105 -24.70 -9.51 -38.21
CA LEU A 105 -23.54 -9.09 -37.42
C LEU A 105 -22.31 -9.98 -37.67
N GLU A 106 -22.48 -11.30 -37.80
CA GLU A 106 -21.38 -12.22 -38.11
C GLU A 106 -20.81 -11.98 -39.50
N THR A 107 -21.68 -11.78 -40.50
CA THR A 107 -21.27 -11.42 -41.87
C THR A 107 -20.50 -10.10 -41.88
N LEU A 108 -20.96 -9.10 -41.14
CA LEU A 108 -20.27 -7.83 -41.00
C LEU A 108 -18.90 -7.98 -40.32
N ALA A 109 -18.79 -8.77 -39.26
CA ALA A 109 -17.51 -9.01 -38.57
C ALA A 109 -16.44 -9.59 -39.49
N GLY A 110 -16.82 -10.48 -40.41
CA GLY A 110 -15.89 -11.02 -41.42
C GLY A 110 -15.55 -10.05 -42.55
N ALA A 111 -16.34 -8.99 -42.74
CA ALA A 111 -16.25 -8.08 -43.89
C ALA A 111 -15.53 -6.76 -43.60
N VAL A 112 -15.27 -6.43 -42.33
CA VAL A 112 -14.62 -5.17 -41.91
C VAL A 112 -13.46 -5.43 -40.94
N PRO A 113 -12.49 -4.50 -40.83
CA PRO A 113 -11.33 -4.69 -39.95
C PRO A 113 -11.70 -4.78 -38.46
N ARG A 114 -12.71 -4.02 -38.03
CA ARG A 114 -13.18 -3.98 -36.64
C ARG A 114 -14.65 -3.61 -36.56
N LEU A 115 -15.41 -4.42 -35.82
CA LEU A 115 -16.83 -4.26 -35.58
C LEU A 115 -17.10 -4.19 -34.08
N ILE A 116 -17.88 -3.19 -33.64
CA ILE A 116 -18.43 -3.11 -32.28
C ILE A 116 -19.94 -2.97 -32.38
N ILE A 117 -20.66 -3.74 -31.58
CA ILE A 117 -22.11 -3.68 -31.47
C ILE A 117 -22.47 -2.65 -30.40
N ILE A 118 -23.33 -1.68 -30.73
CA ILE A 118 -23.99 -0.84 -29.72
C ILE A 118 -25.41 -1.37 -29.55
N ASN A 119 -25.65 -2.11 -28.47
CA ASN A 119 -26.95 -2.67 -28.15
C ASN A 119 -27.74 -1.68 -27.27
N VAL A 120 -28.65 -0.93 -27.90
CA VAL A 120 -29.53 0.01 -27.22
C VAL A 120 -30.69 -0.76 -26.58
N THR A 121 -30.88 -0.55 -25.29
CA THR A 121 -31.94 -1.18 -24.50
C THR A 121 -32.84 -0.12 -23.87
N ALA A 122 -34.08 -0.48 -23.56
CA ALA A 122 -35.00 0.35 -22.80
C ALA A 122 -35.97 -0.57 -22.04
N SER A 123 -36.53 -0.09 -20.92
CA SER A 123 -37.48 -0.87 -20.13
C SER A 123 -38.74 -1.21 -20.95
N PRO A 124 -39.41 -2.34 -20.67
CA PRO A 124 -40.63 -2.74 -21.39
C PRO A 124 -41.73 -1.67 -21.36
N GLU A 125 -41.86 -0.96 -20.23
CA GLU A 125 -42.83 0.12 -20.02
C GLU A 125 -42.57 1.31 -20.96
N ILE A 126 -41.29 1.69 -21.10
CA ILE A 126 -40.86 2.79 -21.97
C ILE A 126 -41.02 2.40 -23.44
N LEU A 127 -40.69 1.16 -23.80
CA LEU A 127 -40.89 0.66 -25.16
C LEU A 127 -42.39 0.68 -25.52
N ALA A 128 -43.27 0.23 -24.62
CA ALA A 128 -44.72 0.27 -24.83
C ALA A 128 -45.23 1.70 -25.02
N ALA A 129 -44.82 2.64 -24.15
CA ALA A 129 -45.21 4.05 -24.26
C ALA A 129 -44.73 4.70 -25.58
N ARG A 130 -43.48 4.43 -26.00
CA ARG A 130 -42.90 4.95 -27.25
C ARG A 130 -43.49 4.31 -28.51
N LEU A 131 -44.00 3.08 -28.42
CA LEU A 131 -44.71 2.42 -29.53
C LEU A 131 -46.16 2.93 -29.62
N ALA A 132 -46.84 3.10 -28.48
CA ALA A 132 -48.19 3.65 -28.42
C ALA A 132 -48.28 5.08 -28.95
N SER A 133 -47.28 5.93 -28.66
CA SER A 133 -47.24 7.32 -29.14
C SER A 133 -47.10 7.46 -30.67
N ARG A 134 -46.73 6.39 -31.38
CA ARG A 134 -46.64 6.38 -32.85
C ARG A 134 -48.01 6.24 -33.52
N GLY A 135 -49.04 5.78 -32.79
CA GLY A 135 -50.42 5.71 -33.25
C GLY A 135 -50.70 4.73 -34.41
N ARG A 136 -49.80 3.77 -34.65
CA ARG A 136 -49.85 2.84 -35.81
C ARG A 136 -50.22 1.39 -35.44
N GLU A 137 -50.37 1.07 -34.16
CA GLU A 137 -50.49 -0.30 -33.64
C GLU A 137 -51.51 -0.35 -32.49
N THR A 138 -52.23 -1.47 -32.33
CA THR A 138 -53.12 -1.68 -31.18
C THR A 138 -52.34 -2.08 -29.93
N ALA A 139 -52.95 -1.99 -28.74
CA ALA A 139 -52.31 -2.40 -27.48
C ALA A 139 -51.87 -3.88 -27.51
N ASP A 140 -52.66 -4.75 -28.14
CA ASP A 140 -52.36 -6.17 -28.30
C ASP A 140 -51.19 -6.42 -29.27
N ASP A 141 -51.09 -5.63 -30.36
CA ASP A 141 -49.96 -5.69 -31.30
C ASP A 141 -48.64 -5.28 -30.63
N ILE A 142 -48.68 -4.24 -29.80
CA ILE A 142 -47.53 -3.76 -29.03
C ILE A 142 -47.09 -4.83 -28.02
N ALA A 143 -48.03 -5.43 -27.28
CA ALA A 143 -47.74 -6.50 -26.32
C ALA A 143 -47.12 -7.74 -26.99
N ALA A 144 -47.68 -8.20 -28.12
CA ALA A 144 -47.14 -9.31 -28.90
C ALA A 144 -45.74 -9.03 -29.44
N ARG A 145 -45.47 -7.77 -29.83
CA ARG A 145 -44.16 -7.33 -30.33
C ARG A 145 -43.10 -7.26 -29.24
N LEU A 146 -43.47 -6.86 -28.02
CA LEU A 146 -42.60 -6.84 -26.85
C LEU A 146 -42.29 -8.24 -26.31
N ALA A 147 -43.23 -9.19 -26.44
CA ALA A 147 -43.04 -10.59 -26.06
C ALA A 147 -42.11 -11.37 -27.00
N ARG A 148 -41.82 -10.85 -28.20
CA ARG A 148 -40.96 -11.50 -29.18
C ARG A 148 -39.50 -11.50 -28.73
N ARG A 149 -38.94 -12.67 -28.48
CA ARG A 149 -37.53 -12.83 -28.11
C ARG A 149 -36.64 -12.51 -29.33
N PRO A 150 -35.81 -11.46 -29.30
CA PRO A 150 -34.93 -11.13 -30.41
C PRO A 150 -33.80 -12.17 -30.52
N PRO A 151 -33.17 -12.31 -31.71
CA PRO A 151 -31.99 -13.16 -31.88
C PRO A 151 -30.90 -12.80 -30.86
N GLN A 152 -30.19 -13.81 -30.36
CA GLN A 152 -29.02 -13.60 -29.51
C GLN A 152 -27.94 -12.86 -30.31
N LEU A 153 -27.18 -12.02 -29.61
CA LEU A 153 -26.02 -11.38 -30.21
C LEU A 153 -24.91 -12.43 -30.36
N PRO A 154 -24.16 -12.41 -31.47
CA PRO A 154 -23.11 -13.39 -31.71
C PRO A 154 -22.00 -13.30 -30.64
N ALA A 155 -21.54 -14.47 -30.20
CA ALA A 155 -20.42 -14.56 -29.27
C ALA A 155 -19.11 -14.16 -29.97
N GLY A 156 -18.26 -13.40 -29.29
CA GLY A 156 -16.95 -12.98 -29.83
C GLY A 156 -16.92 -11.64 -30.55
N ILE A 157 -18.07 -10.96 -30.72
CA ILE A 157 -18.12 -9.56 -31.16
C ILE A 157 -18.34 -8.67 -29.95
N GLU A 158 -17.48 -7.68 -29.77
CA GLU A 158 -17.59 -6.73 -28.67
C GLU A 158 -18.95 -6.01 -28.71
N THR A 159 -19.63 -5.99 -27.57
CA THR A 159 -20.95 -5.35 -27.42
C THR A 159 -20.93 -4.35 -26.28
N LEU A 160 -21.25 -3.10 -26.61
CA LEU A 160 -21.49 -2.03 -25.65
C LEU A 160 -23.00 -1.85 -25.47
N VAL A 161 -23.45 -1.91 -24.22
CA VAL A 161 -24.88 -1.74 -23.90
C VAL A 161 -25.14 -0.29 -23.56
N VAL A 162 -26.13 0.31 -24.21
CA VAL A 162 -26.60 1.67 -23.93
C VAL A 162 -28.02 1.57 -23.39
N GLU A 163 -28.21 1.92 -22.13
CA GLU A 163 -29.54 1.97 -21.51
C GLU A 163 -30.21 3.32 -21.78
N ASN A 164 -31.34 3.30 -22.46
CA ASN A 164 -32.09 4.47 -22.88
C ASN A 164 -33.46 4.53 -22.18
N ASN A 165 -33.40 4.56 -20.85
CA ASN A 165 -34.56 4.62 -19.95
C ASN A 165 -34.97 6.05 -19.58
N GLY A 166 -34.08 7.02 -19.77
CA GLY A 166 -34.27 8.40 -19.34
C GLY A 166 -34.71 9.36 -20.45
N ALA A 167 -34.33 10.62 -20.27
CA ALA A 167 -34.50 11.68 -21.27
C ALA A 167 -33.64 11.42 -22.51
N ILE A 168 -33.96 12.10 -23.62
CA ILE A 168 -33.24 11.92 -24.89
C ILE A 168 -31.77 12.34 -24.73
N GLU A 169 -31.52 13.42 -24.02
CA GLU A 169 -30.19 13.99 -23.78
C GLU A 169 -29.29 13.02 -23.01
N GLU A 170 -29.79 12.41 -21.93
CA GLU A 170 -29.09 11.38 -21.15
C GLU A 170 -28.77 10.15 -22.01
N GLY A 171 -29.72 9.70 -22.84
CA GLY A 171 -29.50 8.60 -23.77
C GLY A 171 -28.42 8.92 -24.82
N ILE A 172 -28.36 10.17 -25.30
CA ILE A 172 -27.31 10.62 -26.24
C ILE A 172 -25.96 10.65 -25.53
N GLU A 173 -25.88 11.14 -24.30
CA GLU A 173 -24.65 11.12 -23.50
C GLU A 173 -24.13 9.71 -23.28
N HIS A 174 -24.98 8.75 -22.88
CA HIS A 174 -24.59 7.34 -22.73
C HIS A 174 -24.11 6.74 -24.05
N PHE A 175 -24.76 7.08 -25.17
CA PHE A 175 -24.38 6.61 -26.49
C PHE A 175 -23.01 7.17 -26.93
N LEU A 176 -22.78 8.46 -26.71
CA LEU A 176 -21.50 9.12 -26.99
C LEU A 176 -20.39 8.58 -26.09
N ALA A 177 -20.66 8.37 -24.80
CA ALA A 177 -19.71 7.77 -23.86
C ALA A 177 -19.29 6.36 -24.28
N ALA A 178 -20.22 5.55 -24.81
CA ALA A 178 -19.90 4.23 -25.34
C ALA A 178 -18.97 4.31 -26.56
N ILE A 179 -19.23 5.22 -27.50
CA ILE A 179 -18.36 5.45 -28.67
C ILE A 179 -16.99 5.97 -28.23
N ASP A 180 -16.96 6.92 -27.30
CA ASP A 180 -15.73 7.52 -26.78
C ASP A 180 -14.85 6.47 -26.07
N ALA A 181 -15.43 5.63 -25.22
CA ALA A 181 -14.74 4.55 -24.53
C ALA A 181 -14.13 3.50 -25.48
N ALA A 182 -14.73 3.29 -26.65
CA ALA A 182 -14.19 2.41 -27.69
C ALA A 182 -13.10 3.06 -28.54
N THR A 183 -13.19 4.37 -28.78
CA THR A 183 -12.28 5.11 -29.66
C THR A 183 -11.03 5.65 -28.95
N ARG A 184 -11.04 5.75 -27.62
CA ARG A 184 -9.90 6.17 -26.79
C ARG A 184 -8.98 5.04 -26.33
N ARG A 185 -8.88 3.95 -27.10
CA ARG A 185 -8.05 2.78 -26.75
C ARG A 185 -6.72 2.83 -27.46
N LEU A 186 -5.64 2.79 -26.68
CA LEU A 186 -4.28 2.72 -27.20
C LEU A 186 -3.76 1.29 -27.17
N ALA A 187 -2.81 0.98 -28.05
CA ALA A 187 -2.07 -0.27 -28.03
C ALA A 187 -0.88 -0.16 -27.06
N LEU A 188 -0.78 -1.14 -26.15
CA LEU A 188 0.27 -1.18 -25.14
C LEU A 188 1.62 -1.62 -25.73
N LYS A 189 2.68 -0.84 -25.50
CA LYS A 189 4.05 -1.14 -25.90
C LYS A 189 5.02 -1.16 -24.71
N PRO A 190 5.92 -2.14 -24.61
CA PRO A 190 7.03 -2.08 -23.66
C PRO A 190 8.06 -1.07 -24.16
N VAL A 191 8.51 -0.19 -23.28
CA VAL A 191 9.62 0.73 -23.56
C VAL A 191 10.84 0.25 -22.78
N SER A 192 11.98 0.14 -23.46
CA SER A 192 13.26 -0.29 -22.87
C SER A 192 13.92 0.81 -22.04
N ILE A 193 13.16 1.44 -21.13
CA ILE A 193 13.62 2.42 -20.16
C ILE A 193 13.30 1.89 -18.77
N ASP A 194 14.33 1.83 -17.92
CA ASP A 194 14.23 1.49 -16.50
C ASP A 194 13.97 2.79 -15.71
N ALA A 195 12.83 2.84 -15.04
CA ALA A 195 12.42 3.97 -14.21
C ALA A 195 12.56 3.68 -12.72
N TRP A 196 13.29 2.60 -12.37
CA TRP A 196 13.53 2.10 -11.02
C TRP A 196 12.26 1.81 -10.23
N ARG A 197 11.74 2.80 -9.51
CA ARG A 197 10.54 2.66 -8.66
C ARG A 197 9.33 3.39 -9.24
N ASP A 198 9.53 4.18 -10.29
CA ASP A 198 8.47 4.98 -10.88
C ASP A 198 7.79 4.25 -12.03
N ASN A 199 6.46 4.27 -12.00
CA ASN A 199 5.66 3.85 -13.14
C ASN A 199 5.53 5.03 -14.10
N ILE A 200 6.13 4.91 -15.28
CA ILE A 200 6.09 5.96 -16.31
C ILE A 200 5.36 5.42 -17.54
N ALA A 201 4.38 6.20 -18.00
CA ALA A 201 3.70 6.04 -19.26
C ALA A 201 4.24 7.07 -20.26
N TYR A 202 4.56 6.65 -21.47
CA TYR A 202 5.03 7.48 -22.56
C TYR A 202 3.91 7.64 -23.58
N LEU A 203 3.51 8.87 -23.84
CA LEU A 203 2.47 9.20 -24.81
C LEU A 203 3.09 10.07 -25.92
N PRO A 204 2.95 9.73 -27.21
CA PRO A 204 3.49 10.58 -28.26
C PRO A 204 2.75 11.93 -28.31
N ARG A 205 3.46 13.01 -28.64
CA ARG A 205 2.90 14.37 -28.68
C ARG A 205 1.71 14.48 -29.64
N ASP A 206 1.76 13.73 -30.73
CA ASP A 206 0.71 13.61 -31.74
C ASP A 206 -0.26 12.45 -31.45
N SER A 207 -0.33 11.99 -30.19
CA SER A 207 -1.26 10.95 -29.77
C SER A 207 -2.69 11.23 -30.21
N MET A 208 -3.42 10.15 -30.49
CA MET A 208 -4.85 10.22 -30.80
C MET A 208 -5.67 10.70 -29.61
N LEU A 209 -5.11 10.64 -28.39
CA LEU A 209 -5.62 11.30 -27.19
C LEU A 209 -4.92 12.66 -27.03
N GLY A 210 -5.64 13.68 -26.57
CA GLY A 210 -5.04 14.97 -26.25
C GLY A 210 -4.02 14.83 -25.13
N VAL A 211 -2.74 15.09 -25.40
CA VAL A 211 -1.69 15.01 -24.36
C VAL A 211 -1.93 16.02 -23.23
N GLU A 212 -2.51 17.17 -23.56
CA GLU A 212 -2.96 18.22 -22.64
C GLU A 212 -3.99 17.69 -21.62
N ASP A 213 -4.81 16.71 -22.05
CA ASP A 213 -5.80 16.06 -21.18
C ASP A 213 -5.14 15.20 -20.11
N PHE A 214 -3.82 15.03 -20.12
CA PHE A 214 -3.07 14.33 -19.09
C PHE A 214 -1.95 15.20 -18.50
N ASP A 215 -1.91 16.48 -18.86
CA ASP A 215 -1.00 17.45 -18.25
C ASP A 215 -1.43 17.76 -16.81
N GLY A 216 -0.47 17.64 -15.89
CA GLY A 216 -0.67 17.86 -14.45
C GLY A 216 0.26 17.03 -13.56
N PRO A 217 0.35 17.38 -12.26
CA PRO A 217 1.23 16.69 -11.30
C PRO A 217 0.75 15.30 -10.88
N GLY A 218 -0.47 14.90 -11.28
CA GLY A 218 -1.10 13.64 -10.90
C GLY A 218 -0.65 12.45 -11.75
N LYS A 219 -0.88 11.24 -11.25
CA LYS A 219 -0.79 10.02 -12.06
C LYS A 219 -2.08 9.82 -12.85
N VAL A 220 -1.99 9.04 -13.92
CA VAL A 220 -3.13 8.53 -14.69
C VAL A 220 -3.33 7.04 -14.40
N ASP A 221 -4.57 6.57 -14.47
CA ASP A 221 -4.87 5.15 -14.42
C ASP A 221 -4.76 4.57 -15.82
N VAL A 222 -3.85 3.61 -15.99
CA VAL A 222 -3.60 2.85 -17.21
C VAL A 222 -4.18 1.48 -17.02
N ALA A 223 -5.26 1.17 -17.74
CA ALA A 223 -6.05 -0.01 -17.48
C ALA A 223 -6.36 -0.80 -18.75
N GLY A 224 -6.11 -2.10 -18.73
CA GLY A 224 -6.46 -3.02 -19.84
C GLY A 224 -7.97 -3.26 -19.96
N GLN A 225 -8.41 -4.14 -20.84
CA GLN A 225 -9.83 -4.53 -20.86
C GLN A 225 -10.19 -5.42 -19.64
N ALA A 226 -11.48 -5.50 -19.32
CA ALA A 226 -11.96 -6.47 -18.34
C ALA A 226 -11.78 -7.90 -18.88
N ASP A 227 -11.33 -8.81 -18.02
CA ASP A 227 -11.23 -10.23 -18.38
C ASP A 227 -12.60 -10.92 -18.36
N ALA A 228 -12.63 -12.23 -18.64
CA ALA A 228 -13.86 -13.03 -18.66
C ALA A 228 -14.61 -13.06 -17.31
N SER A 229 -13.95 -12.69 -16.20
CA SER A 229 -14.56 -12.57 -14.87
C SER A 229 -15.06 -11.16 -14.56
N GLY A 230 -14.87 -10.22 -15.49
CA GLY A 230 -15.20 -8.80 -15.32
C GLY A 230 -14.13 -8.00 -14.57
N GLN A 231 -12.98 -8.60 -14.24
CA GLN A 231 -11.91 -7.92 -13.52
C GLN A 231 -10.98 -7.17 -14.49
N ARG A 232 -10.63 -5.93 -14.15
CA ARG A 232 -9.74 -5.09 -14.94
C ARG A 232 -8.35 -5.02 -14.31
N ARG A 233 -7.28 -5.26 -15.08
CA ARG A 233 -5.91 -4.97 -14.63
C ARG A 233 -5.59 -3.51 -14.88
N SER A 234 -5.09 -2.81 -13.86
CA SER A 234 -4.67 -1.43 -13.99
C SER A 234 -3.44 -1.10 -13.15
N ILE A 235 -2.74 -0.05 -13.56
CA ILE A 235 -1.64 0.57 -12.82
C ILE A 235 -1.80 2.09 -12.86
N ARG A 236 -1.19 2.77 -11.88
CA ARG A 236 -1.06 4.23 -11.93
C ARG A 236 0.33 4.61 -12.40
N ALA A 237 0.39 5.49 -13.41
CA ALA A 237 1.65 5.93 -14.01
C ALA A 237 1.67 7.45 -14.18
N ARG A 238 2.86 8.06 -14.16
CA ARG A 238 3.06 9.45 -14.61
C ARG A 238 3.16 9.47 -16.13
N VAL A 239 2.54 10.45 -16.78
CA VAL A 239 2.63 10.60 -18.24
C VAL A 239 3.82 11.49 -18.59
N ASN A 240 4.71 10.96 -19.42
CA ASN A 240 5.74 11.71 -20.12
C ASN A 240 5.37 11.78 -21.60
N VAL A 241 5.55 12.95 -22.21
CA VAL A 241 5.30 13.13 -23.65
C VAL A 241 6.59 12.87 -24.43
N VAL A 242 6.49 12.09 -25.51
CA VAL A 242 7.61 11.81 -26.44
C VAL A 242 7.35 12.45 -27.80
N GLU A 243 8.41 12.82 -28.51
CA GLU A 243 8.26 13.40 -29.85
C GLU A 243 7.76 12.36 -30.87
N PRO A 244 6.95 12.78 -31.87
CA PRO A 244 6.40 11.88 -32.89
C PRO A 244 7.47 11.09 -33.65
N GLY A 245 7.17 9.85 -34.01
CA GLY A 245 8.03 9.01 -34.86
C GLY A 245 9.31 8.49 -34.20
N TRP A 246 9.56 8.82 -32.93
CA TRP A 246 10.74 8.34 -32.21
C TRP A 246 10.56 6.92 -31.65
N LEU A 247 9.43 6.66 -30.98
CA LEU A 247 9.26 5.44 -30.17
C LEU A 247 7.88 4.79 -30.30
N LEU A 248 6.84 5.60 -30.52
CA LEU A 248 5.44 5.17 -30.46
C LEU A 248 4.65 5.80 -31.60
N ALA A 249 3.71 5.06 -32.16
CA ALA A 249 2.70 5.58 -33.07
C ALA A 249 1.59 6.34 -32.31
N PRO A 250 0.82 7.23 -32.97
CA PRO A 250 -0.24 8.01 -32.33
C PRO A 250 -1.29 7.20 -31.55
N ASP A 251 -1.50 5.94 -31.90
CA ASP A 251 -2.44 5.02 -31.26
C ASP A 251 -1.78 4.07 -30.25
N GLU A 252 -0.53 4.34 -29.85
CA GLU A 252 0.24 3.54 -28.91
C GLU A 252 0.53 4.30 -27.60
N ILE A 253 0.72 3.53 -26.53
CA ILE A 253 1.30 4.00 -25.27
C ILE A 253 2.49 3.13 -24.90
N GLY A 254 3.58 3.76 -24.49
CA GLY A 254 4.72 3.08 -23.94
C GLY A 254 4.62 2.98 -22.42
N LEU A 255 5.03 1.87 -21.81
CA LEU A 255 5.28 1.79 -20.37
C LEU A 255 6.74 1.51 -20.09
N SER A 256 7.30 2.11 -19.03
CA SER A 256 8.61 1.70 -18.50
C SER A 256 8.61 0.21 -18.17
N ARG A 257 9.81 -0.40 -18.12
CA ARG A 257 9.96 -1.85 -17.92
C ARG A 257 9.21 -2.35 -16.69
N GLU A 258 9.29 -1.62 -15.59
CA GLU A 258 8.67 -1.96 -14.30
C GLU A 258 7.15 -1.81 -14.38
N ALA A 259 6.67 -0.71 -14.96
CA ALA A 259 5.24 -0.45 -15.15
C ALA A 259 4.60 -1.51 -16.05
N PHE A 260 5.25 -1.88 -17.16
CA PHE A 260 4.77 -2.91 -18.07
C PHE A 260 4.68 -4.27 -17.36
N ALA A 261 5.73 -4.64 -16.62
CA ALA A 261 5.75 -5.89 -15.84
C ALA A 261 4.66 -5.90 -14.76
N GLN A 262 4.44 -4.78 -14.07
CA GLN A 262 3.41 -4.64 -13.03
C GLN A 262 1.99 -4.75 -13.61
N LEU A 263 1.72 -4.13 -14.76
CA LEU A 263 0.42 -4.24 -15.43
C LEU A 263 0.15 -5.68 -15.90
N GLY A 264 1.20 -6.38 -16.32
CA GLY A 264 1.16 -7.82 -16.60
C GLY A 264 0.25 -8.20 -17.76
N LEU A 265 0.05 -7.27 -18.71
CA LEU A 265 -0.72 -7.51 -19.93
C LEU A 265 0.23 -7.80 -21.11
N PRO A 266 -0.18 -8.63 -22.09
CA PRO A 266 0.58 -8.84 -23.31
C PRO A 266 0.82 -7.54 -24.09
N GLU A 267 1.92 -7.47 -24.84
CA GLU A 267 2.13 -6.39 -25.81
C GLU A 267 0.95 -6.31 -26.79
N ASN A 268 0.60 -5.08 -27.21
CA ASN A 268 -0.54 -4.73 -28.06
C ASN A 268 -1.92 -4.93 -27.42
N SER A 269 -1.98 -5.20 -26.11
CA SER A 269 -3.25 -5.16 -25.38
C SER A 269 -3.89 -3.77 -25.49
N GLU A 270 -5.21 -3.72 -25.65
CA GLU A 270 -5.95 -2.46 -25.64
C GLU A 270 -6.05 -1.89 -24.23
N ILE A 271 -5.53 -0.68 -24.04
CA ILE A 271 -5.58 0.03 -22.77
C ILE A 271 -6.38 1.33 -22.90
N THR A 272 -6.96 1.76 -21.79
CA THR A 272 -7.55 3.08 -21.65
C THR A 272 -6.74 3.88 -20.65
N LEU A 273 -6.60 5.17 -20.91
CA LEU A 273 -6.08 6.14 -19.96
C LEU A 273 -7.25 6.92 -19.37
N THR A 274 -7.29 7.00 -18.05
CA THR A 274 -8.21 7.90 -17.34
C THR A 274 -7.43 8.76 -16.36
N ARG A 275 -7.84 10.02 -16.20
CA ARG A 275 -7.32 10.84 -15.10
C ARG A 275 -7.69 10.15 -13.79
N THR A 276 -6.79 10.24 -12.80
CA THR A 276 -7.12 9.80 -11.45
C THR A 276 -8.44 10.50 -11.03
N PRO A 277 -9.44 9.74 -10.52
CA PRO A 277 -10.71 10.32 -10.09
C PRO A 277 -10.50 11.48 -9.12
N PRO A 278 -11.41 12.48 -9.08
CA PRO A 278 -11.29 13.60 -8.16
C PRO A 278 -11.01 13.11 -6.73
N GLN A 279 -10.00 13.70 -6.08
CA GLN A 279 -9.59 13.29 -4.75
C GLN A 279 -10.62 13.79 -3.74
N HIS A 280 -11.56 12.94 -3.35
CA HIS A 280 -12.60 13.29 -2.38
C HIS A 280 -12.00 13.72 -1.02
N SER A 281 -10.76 13.34 -0.72
CA SER A 281 -10.04 13.75 0.51
C SER A 281 -9.23 15.05 0.38
N ARG A 282 -9.31 15.77 -0.76
CA ARG A 282 -8.48 16.98 -0.99
C ARG A 282 -8.78 18.10 0.00
N ASP A 283 -10.03 18.22 0.41
CA ASP A 283 -10.42 19.23 1.40
C ASP A 283 -9.84 18.90 2.77
N ALA A 284 -9.77 17.62 3.16
CA ALA A 284 -9.09 17.18 4.38
C ALA A 284 -7.57 17.45 4.33
N LEU A 285 -6.92 17.15 3.19
CA LEU A 285 -5.49 17.47 3.01
C LEU A 285 -5.21 18.96 3.19
N ARG A 286 -6.02 19.82 2.54
CA ARG A 286 -5.90 21.28 2.64
C ARG A 286 -6.20 21.79 4.04
N ALA A 287 -7.26 21.27 4.66
CA ALA A 287 -7.63 21.62 6.03
C ALA A 287 -6.47 21.35 6.99
N LYS A 288 -5.83 20.18 6.90
CA LYS A 288 -4.69 19.88 7.77
C LYS A 288 -3.45 20.73 7.48
N ILE A 289 -3.15 20.99 6.21
CA ILE A 289 -2.07 21.92 5.83
C ILE A 289 -2.31 23.33 6.39
N GLN A 290 -3.56 23.76 6.46
CA GLN A 290 -3.98 25.03 7.08
C GLN A 290 -4.04 24.99 8.61
N GLY A 291 -3.74 23.85 9.24
CA GLY A 291 -3.68 23.69 10.69
C GLY A 291 -5.00 23.26 11.36
N HIS A 292 -6.04 22.93 10.60
CA HIS A 292 -7.29 22.42 11.18
C HIS A 292 -7.12 20.97 11.66
N GLU A 293 -7.92 20.58 12.66
CA GLU A 293 -7.97 19.19 13.11
C GLU A 293 -8.78 18.34 12.13
N LEU A 294 -8.37 17.08 11.94
CA LEU A 294 -9.09 16.09 11.13
C LEU A 294 -9.70 14.98 11.99
N GLY A 295 -10.91 14.56 11.64
CA GLY A 295 -11.56 13.39 12.21
C GLY A 295 -11.08 12.06 11.62
N ALA A 296 -11.54 10.95 12.21
CA ALA A 296 -11.18 9.60 11.75
C ALA A 296 -11.65 9.30 10.31
N SER A 297 -12.84 9.77 9.91
CA SER A 297 -13.34 9.60 8.54
C SER A 297 -12.47 10.34 7.51
N GLU A 298 -12.06 11.56 7.82
CA GLU A 298 -11.19 12.38 6.97
C GLU A 298 -9.81 11.75 6.82
N TYR A 299 -9.19 11.32 7.93
CA TYR A 299 -7.95 10.57 7.87
C TYR A 299 -8.08 9.25 7.10
N ALA A 300 -9.21 8.53 7.24
CA ALA A 300 -9.42 7.28 6.51
C ALA A 300 -9.49 7.50 5.00
N MET A 301 -10.21 8.53 4.55
CA MET A 301 -10.25 8.89 3.13
C MET A 301 -8.88 9.37 2.64
N LEU A 302 -8.24 10.26 3.39
CA LEU A 302 -6.95 10.84 3.01
C LEU A 302 -5.84 9.80 2.93
N LEU A 303 -5.67 8.98 3.96
CA LEU A 303 -4.64 7.95 3.94
C LEU A 303 -4.89 6.89 2.86
N ARG A 304 -6.15 6.60 2.53
CA ARG A 304 -6.49 5.71 1.41
C ARG A 304 -6.06 6.31 0.08
N ASP A 305 -6.42 7.57 -0.17
CA ASP A 305 -6.03 8.27 -1.39
C ASP A 305 -4.51 8.40 -1.51
N ILE A 306 -3.79 8.63 -0.40
CA ILE A 306 -2.32 8.63 -0.34
C ILE A 306 -1.74 7.26 -0.68
N VAL A 307 -2.21 6.19 -0.04
CA VAL A 307 -1.72 4.82 -0.25
C VAL A 307 -1.94 4.35 -1.69
N GLU A 308 -3.08 4.72 -2.27
CA GLU A 308 -3.35 4.39 -3.66
C GLU A 308 -2.51 5.26 -4.63
N GLY A 309 -1.86 6.32 -4.17
CA GLY A 309 -1.03 7.21 -4.99
C GLY A 309 -1.84 8.24 -5.77
N ARG A 310 -2.95 8.76 -5.20
CA ARG A 310 -3.76 9.84 -5.80
C ARG A 310 -3.17 11.24 -5.61
N TYR A 311 -2.16 11.36 -4.76
CA TYR A 311 -1.48 12.60 -4.44
C TYR A 311 -0.04 12.61 -4.96
N PRO A 312 0.45 13.75 -5.47
CA PRO A 312 1.87 13.93 -5.74
C PRO A 312 2.66 13.95 -4.42
N GLU A 313 3.92 13.50 -4.46
CA GLU A 313 4.77 13.38 -3.27
C GLU A 313 4.95 14.71 -2.52
N GLY A 314 4.99 15.84 -3.24
CA GLY A 314 5.10 17.17 -2.64
C GLY A 314 3.91 17.53 -1.75
N GLU A 315 2.69 17.14 -2.12
CA GLU A 315 1.49 17.37 -1.31
C GLU A 315 1.46 16.45 -0.08
N ILE A 316 1.88 15.20 -0.23
CA ILE A 316 2.01 14.25 0.90
C ILE A 316 3.05 14.79 1.89
N SER A 317 4.17 15.31 1.40
CA SER A 317 5.23 15.92 2.22
C SER A 317 4.71 17.13 2.97
N ALA A 318 3.98 18.04 2.31
CA ALA A 318 3.37 19.20 2.96
C ALA A 318 2.38 18.78 4.05
N PHE A 319 1.53 17.78 3.78
CA PHE A 319 0.62 17.21 4.77
C PHE A 319 1.39 16.61 5.97
N LEU A 320 2.43 15.81 5.73
CA LEU A 320 3.21 15.19 6.80
C LEU A 320 3.91 16.23 7.70
N VAL A 321 4.52 17.25 7.10
CA VAL A 321 5.14 18.36 7.85
C VAL A 321 4.11 19.12 8.68
N ALA A 322 2.93 19.42 8.10
CA ALA A 322 1.87 20.10 8.82
C ALA A 322 1.32 19.23 9.96
N ALA A 323 0.97 17.98 9.68
CA ALA A 323 0.44 17.05 10.65
C ALA A 323 1.38 16.87 11.83
N THR A 324 2.66 16.55 11.59
CA THR A 324 3.64 16.28 12.65
C THR A 324 3.89 17.45 13.62
N ARG A 325 3.49 18.68 13.25
CA ARG A 325 3.59 19.90 14.07
C ARG A 325 2.34 20.22 14.89
N SER A 326 1.16 19.71 14.52
CA SER A 326 -0.12 20.17 15.06
C SER A 326 -1.14 19.06 15.35
N LEU A 327 -0.70 17.85 15.69
CA LEU A 327 -1.65 16.78 16.08
C LEU A 327 -2.23 17.02 17.48
N SER A 328 -3.55 17.12 17.59
CA SER A 328 -4.26 17.03 18.87
C SER A 328 -4.28 15.58 19.40
N ASP A 329 -4.57 15.37 20.69
CA ASP A 329 -4.67 14.02 21.27
C ASP A 329 -5.76 13.17 20.59
N ALA A 330 -6.88 13.83 20.22
CA ALA A 330 -7.97 13.21 19.47
C ALA A 330 -7.52 12.79 18.06
N GLU A 331 -6.75 13.62 17.36
CA GLU A 331 -6.19 13.27 16.06
C GLU A 331 -5.20 12.10 16.14
N VAL A 332 -4.38 12.02 17.20
CA VAL A 332 -3.45 10.89 17.40
C VAL A 332 -4.23 9.57 17.56
N GLY A 333 -5.33 9.58 18.33
CA GLY A 333 -6.23 8.42 18.48
C GLY A 333 -6.93 8.02 17.18
N ALA A 334 -7.44 9.02 16.43
CA ALA A 334 -8.04 8.81 15.12
C ALA A 334 -7.03 8.21 14.13
N LEU A 335 -5.82 8.77 14.05
CA LEU A 335 -4.74 8.27 13.21
C LEU A 335 -4.33 6.85 13.60
N ALA A 336 -4.22 6.54 14.89
CA ALA A 336 -3.89 5.19 15.35
C ALA A 336 -4.92 4.16 14.88
N SER A 337 -6.22 4.47 15.04
CA SER A 337 -7.32 3.60 14.62
C SER A 337 -7.36 3.43 13.11
N VAL A 338 -7.27 4.52 12.36
CA VAL A 338 -7.29 4.50 10.90
C VAL A 338 -6.11 3.73 10.36
N ARG A 339 -4.89 3.97 10.86
CA ARG A 339 -3.69 3.24 10.42
C ARG A 339 -3.81 1.73 10.68
N ALA A 340 -4.37 1.33 11.82
CA ALA A 340 -4.62 -0.08 12.11
C ALA A 340 -5.57 -0.73 11.09
N SER A 341 -6.53 0.03 10.53
CA SER A 341 -7.48 -0.48 9.52
C SER A 341 -6.85 -0.82 8.16
N PHE A 342 -5.62 -0.35 7.88
CA PHE A 342 -4.85 -0.71 6.68
C PHE A 342 -4.12 -2.04 6.82
N SER A 343 -4.39 -2.81 7.88
CA SER A 343 -3.83 -4.14 8.10
C SER A 343 -4.90 -5.05 8.69
N THR A 344 -4.80 -6.35 8.42
CA THR A 344 -5.73 -7.32 9.02
C THR A 344 -5.28 -7.58 10.46
N PRO A 345 -6.08 -7.23 11.48
CA PRO A 345 -5.66 -7.41 12.85
C PRO A 345 -5.73 -8.89 13.26
N LEU A 346 -4.77 -9.31 14.09
CA LEU A 346 -4.81 -10.60 14.76
C LEU A 346 -5.94 -10.58 15.81
N ARG A 347 -6.57 -11.74 15.96
CA ARG A 347 -7.65 -11.98 16.92
C ARG A 347 -7.26 -13.18 17.77
N TRP A 348 -7.43 -13.04 19.07
CA TRP A 348 -7.07 -14.04 20.07
C TRP A 348 -8.32 -14.36 20.88
N ASN A 349 -8.54 -15.64 21.18
CA ASN A 349 -9.67 -16.07 22.01
C ASN A 349 -9.33 -15.98 23.49
N GLU A 350 -8.82 -14.82 23.92
CA GLU A 350 -8.35 -14.57 25.27
C GLU A 350 -8.69 -13.13 25.69
N PRO A 351 -9.12 -12.91 26.93
CA PRO A 351 -9.47 -11.57 27.41
C PRO A 351 -8.24 -10.68 27.63
N ILE A 352 -7.07 -11.27 27.91
CA ILE A 352 -5.83 -10.56 28.21
C ILE A 352 -4.73 -11.07 27.28
N VAL A 353 -4.45 -10.27 26.26
CA VAL A 353 -3.28 -10.40 25.38
C VAL A 353 -2.35 -9.23 25.64
N VAL A 354 -1.13 -9.52 26.06
CA VAL A 354 -0.18 -8.52 26.54
C VAL A 354 0.89 -8.21 25.51
N ASP A 355 1.47 -7.02 25.57
CA ASP A 355 2.65 -6.63 24.79
C ASP A 355 3.53 -5.67 25.61
N LYS A 356 4.80 -5.55 25.20
CA LYS A 356 5.76 -4.58 25.72
C LYS A 356 6.35 -3.80 24.57
N HIS A 357 6.33 -2.48 24.68
CA HIS A 357 7.02 -1.59 23.75
C HIS A 357 8.11 -0.78 24.44
N SER A 358 9.04 -0.23 23.65
CA SER A 358 9.99 0.78 24.11
C SER A 358 10.13 1.82 23.03
N MET A 359 10.18 3.10 23.41
CA MET A 359 10.56 4.17 22.49
C MET A 359 12.01 3.99 21.97
N GLY A 360 12.80 3.15 22.63
CA GLY A 360 14.16 2.82 22.22
C GLY A 360 15.14 3.96 22.53
N GLY A 361 16.19 4.06 21.71
CA GLY A 361 17.25 5.06 21.88
C GLY A 361 18.36 4.66 22.87
N ILE A 362 18.13 3.67 23.74
CA ILE A 362 19.15 3.16 24.66
C ILE A 362 19.73 1.84 24.12
N PRO A 363 21.05 1.75 23.88
CA PRO A 363 21.68 0.53 23.39
C PRO A 363 21.71 -0.56 24.48
N GLY A 364 21.77 -1.83 24.06
CA GLY A 364 21.84 -2.99 24.97
C GLY A 364 20.53 -3.37 25.68
N SER A 365 19.49 -2.54 25.61
CA SER A 365 18.19 -2.78 26.27
C SER A 365 17.35 -3.88 25.58
N ARG A 366 17.75 -5.15 25.73
CA ARG A 366 17.05 -6.34 25.21
C ARG A 366 16.14 -7.04 26.21
N ILE A 367 15.59 -6.26 27.15
CA ILE A 367 14.68 -6.79 28.18
C ILE A 367 13.48 -7.57 27.60
N THR A 368 13.03 -7.28 26.37
CA THR A 368 11.93 -8.01 25.72
C THR A 368 12.22 -9.52 25.60
N LEU A 369 13.48 -9.92 25.36
CA LEU A 369 13.86 -11.33 25.28
C LEU A 369 13.88 -12.02 26.66
N ILE A 370 13.70 -11.28 27.75
CA ILE A 370 13.56 -11.81 29.12
C ILE A 370 12.10 -11.71 29.57
N VAL A 371 11.45 -10.57 29.30
CA VAL A 371 10.05 -10.31 29.62
C VAL A 371 9.12 -11.29 28.92
N ALA A 372 9.28 -11.51 27.60
CA ALA A 372 8.38 -12.39 26.86
C ALA A 372 8.42 -13.85 27.37
N PRO A 373 9.60 -14.45 27.65
CA PRO A 373 9.65 -15.75 28.29
C PRO A 373 9.08 -15.81 29.70
N ILE A 374 9.27 -14.78 30.55
CA ILE A 374 8.63 -14.72 31.88
C ILE A 374 7.10 -14.71 31.74
N VAL A 375 6.57 -13.88 30.84
CA VAL A 375 5.13 -13.77 30.57
C VAL A 375 4.56 -15.09 30.03
N ALA A 376 5.28 -15.73 29.10
CA ALA A 376 4.91 -17.04 28.57
C ALA A 376 4.95 -18.14 29.63
N ALA A 377 5.97 -18.16 30.49
CA ALA A 377 6.09 -19.11 31.59
C ALA A 377 4.99 -18.93 32.66
N HIS A 378 4.51 -17.69 32.85
CA HIS A 378 3.33 -17.43 33.68
C HIS A 378 2.04 -17.91 33.02
N GLY A 379 1.96 -17.84 31.69
CA GLY A 379 0.86 -18.36 30.90
C GLY A 379 0.03 -17.32 30.15
N LEU A 380 0.45 -16.05 30.08
CA LEU A 380 -0.23 -15.02 29.30
C LEU A 380 0.23 -15.02 27.84
N ALA A 381 -0.67 -14.66 26.91
CA ALA A 381 -0.35 -14.56 25.49
C ALA A 381 0.40 -13.26 25.15
N MET A 382 1.56 -13.36 24.51
CA MET A 382 2.38 -12.20 24.10
C MET A 382 2.85 -12.29 22.63
N PRO A 383 2.01 -11.88 21.66
CA PRO A 383 2.34 -11.86 20.22
C PRO A 383 3.23 -10.65 19.85
N LYS A 384 4.43 -10.58 20.42
CA LYS A 384 5.31 -9.41 20.33
C LYS A 384 5.79 -9.20 18.88
N THR A 385 5.45 -8.05 18.30
CA THR A 385 6.05 -7.56 17.03
C THR A 385 7.07 -6.46 17.30
N SER A 386 8.22 -6.52 16.64
CA SER A 386 9.33 -5.58 16.84
C SER A 386 9.94 -5.13 15.51
N SER A 387 10.41 -3.90 15.45
CA SER A 387 11.23 -3.44 14.32
C SER A 387 12.68 -3.92 14.45
N ARG A 388 13.39 -3.91 13.34
CA ARG A 388 14.85 -3.95 13.32
C ARG A 388 15.44 -2.60 13.75
N ALA A 389 16.74 -2.59 14.02
CA ALA A 389 17.48 -1.37 14.28
C ALA A 389 17.30 -0.37 13.12
N ILE A 390 17.17 0.91 13.47
CA ILE A 390 17.24 2.02 12.50
C ILE A 390 18.47 2.85 12.82
N THR A 391 18.55 3.36 14.05
CA THR A 391 19.67 4.19 14.55
C THR A 391 20.45 3.53 15.68
N SER A 392 19.99 2.40 16.21
CA SER A 392 20.69 1.63 17.25
C SER A 392 21.67 0.62 16.63
N ALA A 393 22.57 0.06 17.45
CA ALA A 393 23.49 -1.00 17.03
C ALA A 393 22.78 -2.34 16.76
N ALA A 394 21.65 -2.59 17.44
CA ALA A 394 20.76 -3.71 17.20
C ALA A 394 19.32 -3.34 17.56
N GLY A 395 18.34 -4.04 16.99
CA GLY A 395 16.94 -4.01 17.38
C GLY A 395 16.54 -5.32 18.06
N THR A 396 15.36 -5.35 18.69
CA THR A 396 14.84 -6.57 19.32
C THR A 396 14.66 -7.71 18.31
N ALA A 397 14.22 -7.40 17.09
CA ALA A 397 14.13 -8.40 16.02
C ALA A 397 15.53 -8.90 15.60
N ASP A 398 16.53 -8.02 15.56
CA ASP A 398 17.90 -8.43 15.20
C ASP A 398 18.52 -9.35 16.26
N ALA A 399 18.23 -9.12 17.54
CA ALA A 399 18.63 -9.98 18.64
C ALA A 399 17.90 -11.33 18.60
N MET A 400 16.57 -11.34 18.40
CA MET A 400 15.83 -12.61 18.29
C MET A 400 16.29 -13.45 17.07
N GLU A 401 16.71 -12.79 15.98
CA GLU A 401 17.23 -13.44 14.77
C GLU A 401 18.56 -14.21 14.97
N VAL A 402 19.26 -13.94 16.08
CA VAL A 402 20.41 -14.76 16.51
C VAL A 402 19.95 -16.16 16.93
N LEU A 403 18.74 -16.28 17.49
CA LEU A 403 18.20 -17.52 18.07
C LEU A 403 17.19 -18.23 17.15
N ALA A 404 16.32 -17.48 16.46
CA ALA A 404 15.22 -18.04 15.69
C ALA A 404 14.84 -17.18 14.48
N LYS A 405 14.01 -17.72 13.59
CA LYS A 405 13.38 -16.95 12.52
C LYS A 405 12.52 -15.82 13.11
N VAL A 406 12.61 -14.63 12.52
CA VAL A 406 11.79 -13.45 12.88
C VAL A 406 10.84 -13.01 11.79
N ASP A 407 11.10 -13.40 10.54
CA ASP A 407 10.22 -13.09 9.40
C ASP A 407 9.06 -14.10 9.33
N LEU A 408 8.09 -13.93 10.23
CA LEU A 408 6.97 -14.85 10.44
C LEU A 408 5.75 -14.43 9.61
N THR A 409 4.98 -15.42 9.13
CA THR A 409 3.62 -15.19 8.61
C THR A 409 2.61 -15.03 9.75
N VAL A 410 1.40 -14.56 9.44
CA VAL A 410 0.29 -14.51 10.41
C VAL A 410 0.00 -15.88 11.04
N ASP A 411 0.06 -16.94 10.23
CA ASP A 411 -0.19 -18.30 10.72
C ASP A 411 0.96 -18.83 11.56
N ASP A 412 2.21 -18.49 11.21
CA ASP A 412 3.38 -18.79 12.07
C ASP A 412 3.23 -18.12 13.45
N VAL A 413 2.78 -16.86 13.50
CA VAL A 413 2.54 -16.14 14.77
C VAL A 413 1.46 -16.83 15.59
N ARG A 414 0.31 -17.18 14.97
CA ARG A 414 -0.78 -17.89 15.66
C ARG A 414 -0.32 -19.23 16.23
N ARG A 415 0.39 -20.03 15.43
CA ARG A 415 0.95 -21.31 15.87
C ARG A 415 1.91 -21.12 17.04
N THR A 416 2.87 -20.21 16.89
CA THR A 416 3.89 -19.97 17.92
C THR A 416 3.26 -19.55 19.25
N VAL A 417 2.29 -18.63 19.23
CA VAL A 417 1.62 -18.18 20.46
C VAL A 417 0.71 -19.28 21.04
N ALA A 418 0.08 -20.10 20.22
CA ALA A 418 -0.71 -21.24 20.70
C ALA A 418 0.16 -22.29 21.40
N GLU A 419 1.36 -22.57 20.87
CA GLU A 419 2.27 -23.60 21.40
C GLU A 419 3.13 -23.09 22.58
N ALA A 420 3.64 -21.86 22.48
CA ALA A 420 4.66 -21.33 23.40
C ALA A 420 4.21 -20.08 24.16
N ARG A 421 2.93 -19.67 24.04
CA ARG A 421 2.32 -18.47 24.66
C ARG A 421 2.89 -17.13 24.20
N ALA A 422 4.05 -17.09 23.55
CA ALA A 422 4.64 -15.85 23.06
C ALA A 422 5.40 -16.06 21.75
N CYS A 423 5.60 -14.97 21.03
CA CYS A 423 6.53 -14.89 19.91
C CYS A 423 7.19 -13.51 19.89
N ILE A 424 8.39 -13.38 19.34
CA ILE A 424 9.07 -12.12 19.02
C ILE A 424 9.34 -12.12 17.51
N ALA A 425 8.43 -11.47 16.76
CA ALA A 425 8.45 -11.41 15.31
C ALA A 425 8.90 -10.03 14.80
N TRP A 426 9.46 -9.99 13.59
CA TRP A 426 9.72 -8.74 12.88
C TRP A 426 8.41 -8.17 12.32
N ASN A 427 8.23 -6.86 12.46
CA ASN A 427 7.02 -6.15 12.04
C ASN A 427 6.78 -6.16 10.51
N GLY A 428 7.80 -6.41 9.69
CA GLY A 428 7.76 -6.32 8.23
C GLY A 428 6.56 -7.01 7.57
N ARG A 429 6.49 -8.34 7.56
CA ARG A 429 5.37 -9.05 6.90
C ARG A 429 4.04 -8.99 7.65
N LEU A 430 4.03 -8.52 8.91
CA LEU A 430 2.88 -8.69 9.82
C LEU A 430 2.01 -7.43 9.93
N ASN A 431 2.63 -6.29 10.18
CA ASN A 431 1.93 -5.04 10.49
C ASN A 431 2.66 -3.80 9.97
N HIS A 432 3.60 -3.97 9.04
CA HIS A 432 4.10 -2.88 8.21
C HIS A 432 3.11 -2.66 7.07
N SER A 433 2.40 -1.53 7.14
CA SER A 433 1.32 -1.21 6.20
C SER A 433 1.84 -0.44 4.98
N ALA A 434 1.07 -0.40 3.89
CA ALA A 434 1.38 0.47 2.76
C ALA A 434 1.45 1.96 3.17
N VAL A 435 0.72 2.35 4.24
CA VAL A 435 0.87 3.67 4.85
C VAL A 435 2.28 3.86 5.41
N ASP A 436 2.85 2.85 6.08
CA ASP A 436 4.22 2.94 6.58
C ASP A 436 5.24 3.08 5.45
N ASP A 437 5.07 2.39 4.32
CA ASP A 437 5.97 2.51 3.17
C ASP A 437 5.97 3.93 2.60
N VAL A 438 4.80 4.47 2.29
CA VAL A 438 4.66 5.81 1.71
C VAL A 438 5.17 6.87 2.68
N MET A 439 4.77 6.81 3.95
CA MET A 439 5.13 7.85 4.91
C MET A 439 6.61 7.79 5.29
N ASN A 440 7.20 6.60 5.52
CA ASN A 440 8.60 6.49 5.91
C ASN A 440 9.57 6.89 4.80
N ALA A 441 9.17 6.72 3.52
CA ALA A 441 9.95 7.19 2.38
C ALA A 441 10.16 8.72 2.41
N ILE A 442 9.22 9.46 3.00
CA ILE A 442 9.25 10.93 3.09
C ILE A 442 9.79 11.40 4.45
N THR A 443 9.31 10.83 5.57
CA THR A 443 9.68 11.32 6.90
C THR A 443 11.14 11.09 7.25
N ARG A 444 11.72 9.95 6.84
CA ARG A 444 13.10 9.60 7.20
C ARG A 444 14.14 10.49 6.54
N PRO A 445 14.13 10.73 5.22
CA PRO A 445 15.11 11.62 4.59
C PRO A 445 15.01 13.07 5.09
N LEU A 446 13.79 13.52 5.42
CA LEU A 446 13.54 14.87 5.96
C LEU A 446 13.86 15.00 7.46
N GLY A 447 14.19 13.92 8.15
CA GLY A 447 14.44 13.93 9.60
C GLY A 447 13.22 14.34 10.43
N ILE A 448 12.00 14.09 9.93
CA ILE A 448 10.76 14.42 10.65
C ILE A 448 10.62 13.44 11.82
N ASP A 449 10.90 13.91 13.03
CA ASP A 449 10.73 13.16 14.27
C ASP A 449 9.67 13.83 15.15
N SER A 450 8.48 13.22 15.24
CA SER A 450 7.36 13.69 16.07
C SER A 450 6.93 12.58 17.02
N ASN A 451 6.92 12.89 18.32
CA ASN A 451 6.48 11.97 19.37
C ASN A 451 5.00 11.60 19.18
N ARG A 452 4.15 12.58 18.85
CA ARG A 452 2.71 12.36 18.59
C ARG A 452 2.47 11.43 17.40
N TRP A 453 3.20 11.63 16.30
CA TRP A 453 3.15 10.73 15.15
C TRP A 453 3.64 9.31 15.49
N SER A 454 4.69 9.23 16.29
CA SER A 454 5.25 7.96 16.78
C SER A 454 4.24 7.19 17.62
N VAL A 455 3.51 7.85 18.53
CA VAL A 455 2.45 7.24 19.34
C VAL A 455 1.38 6.61 18.45
N ALA A 456 0.87 7.36 17.45
CA ALA A 456 -0.12 6.81 16.50
C ALA A 456 0.41 5.57 15.76
N SER A 457 1.68 5.61 15.30
CA SER A 457 2.31 4.48 14.62
C SER A 457 2.52 3.26 15.53
N ILE A 458 2.87 3.49 16.81
CA ILE A 458 3.12 2.41 17.78
C ILE A 458 1.81 1.76 18.19
N ILE A 459 0.80 2.54 18.56
CA ILE A 459 -0.51 2.06 18.99
C ILE A 459 -1.20 1.29 17.86
N SER A 460 -1.20 1.82 16.63
CA SER A 460 -1.77 1.11 15.47
C SER A 460 -1.18 -0.30 15.30
N LYS A 461 0.14 -0.46 15.46
CA LYS A 461 0.80 -1.78 15.38
C LYS A 461 0.41 -2.72 16.52
N LYS A 462 0.11 -2.19 17.72
CA LYS A 462 -0.36 -2.98 18.88
C LYS A 462 -1.79 -3.47 18.66
N LEU A 463 -2.66 -2.60 18.14
CA LEU A 463 -4.02 -2.96 17.74
C LEU A 463 -4.01 -4.04 16.67
N THR A 464 -3.16 -3.93 15.64
CA THR A 464 -3.02 -4.95 14.59
C THR A 464 -2.48 -6.28 15.14
N ALA A 465 -1.62 -6.25 16.17
CA ALA A 465 -1.16 -7.47 16.84
C ALA A 465 -2.24 -8.13 17.72
N GLY A 466 -3.39 -7.48 17.91
CA GLY A 466 -4.48 -7.97 18.75
C GLY A 466 -4.20 -7.84 20.24
N SER A 467 -3.25 -6.97 20.62
CA SER A 467 -2.94 -6.70 22.03
C SER A 467 -4.11 -5.97 22.69
N THR A 468 -4.32 -6.29 23.97
CA THR A 468 -5.33 -5.66 24.84
C THR A 468 -4.69 -4.81 25.94
N HIS A 469 -3.48 -5.19 26.36
CA HIS A 469 -2.71 -4.50 27.40
C HIS A 469 -1.26 -4.31 26.93
N VAL A 470 -0.70 -3.11 27.09
CA VAL A 470 0.65 -2.79 26.60
C VAL A 470 1.43 -1.97 27.62
N ALA A 471 2.62 -2.46 27.97
CA ALA A 471 3.56 -1.73 28.82
C ALA A 471 4.54 -0.98 27.93
N VAL A 472 4.66 0.34 28.09
CA VAL A 472 5.52 1.19 27.26
C VAL A 472 6.69 1.72 28.08
N ASP A 473 7.90 1.35 27.67
CA ASP A 473 9.15 1.86 28.23
C ASP A 473 9.54 3.18 27.55
N LEU A 474 9.70 4.24 28.34
CA LEU A 474 10.04 5.59 27.90
C LEU A 474 11.38 6.02 28.50
N PRO A 475 12.52 5.59 27.93
CA PRO A 475 13.82 5.98 28.44
C PRO A 475 14.08 7.47 28.24
N TYR A 476 14.50 8.17 29.29
CA TYR A 476 14.93 9.56 29.25
C TYR A 476 16.39 9.72 29.66
N GLY A 477 17.06 10.73 29.11
CA GLY A 477 18.44 11.05 29.43
C GLY A 477 19.02 12.07 28.45
N ARG A 478 20.17 12.65 28.80
CA ARG A 478 20.81 13.73 28.02
C ARG A 478 20.99 13.35 26.55
N ARG A 479 21.37 12.09 26.28
CA ARG A 479 21.61 11.53 24.94
C ARG A 479 20.50 10.58 24.45
N ALA A 480 19.43 10.41 25.22
CA ALA A 480 18.29 9.58 24.83
C ALA A 480 17.34 10.34 23.88
N LYS A 481 16.34 9.63 23.34
CA LYS A 481 15.31 10.26 22.50
C LYS A 481 14.49 11.29 23.28
N LEU A 482 14.18 10.98 24.54
CA LEU A 482 13.51 11.88 25.48
C LEU A 482 14.58 12.50 26.38
N ARG A 483 14.61 13.83 26.51
CA ARG A 483 15.70 14.55 27.17
C ARG A 483 15.54 14.63 28.68
N SER A 484 14.29 14.60 29.16
CA SER A 484 13.97 14.75 30.57
C SER A 484 12.90 13.77 31.03
N GLN A 485 12.84 13.55 32.35
CA GLN A 485 11.79 12.76 32.96
C GLN A 485 10.39 13.36 32.70
N ALA A 486 10.26 14.68 32.81
CA ALA A 486 8.99 15.38 32.57
C ALA A 486 8.48 15.18 31.13
N GLU A 487 9.37 15.22 30.14
CA GLU A 487 9.02 14.93 28.73
C GLU A 487 8.55 13.48 28.57
N ALA A 488 9.21 12.53 29.23
CA ALA A 488 8.80 11.13 29.21
C ALA A 488 7.46 10.88 29.90
N GLU A 489 7.18 11.54 31.02
CA GLU A 489 5.88 11.47 31.70
C GLU A 489 4.75 12.12 30.89
N GLU A 490 5.02 13.23 30.20
CA GLU A 490 4.07 13.85 29.27
C GLU A 490 3.73 12.91 28.10
N LEU A 491 4.75 12.32 27.47
CA LEU A 491 4.55 11.34 26.42
C LEU A 491 3.83 10.08 26.94
N GLY A 492 4.10 9.68 28.17
CA GLY A 492 3.40 8.59 28.84
C GLY A 492 1.90 8.83 28.95
N ARG A 493 1.50 10.01 29.44
CA ARG A 493 0.08 10.42 29.49
C ARG A 493 -0.57 10.41 28.10
N LEU A 494 0.16 10.83 27.06
CA LEU A 494 -0.35 10.76 25.69
C LEU A 494 -0.59 9.30 25.25
N PHE A 495 0.35 8.38 25.53
CA PHE A 495 0.18 6.95 25.23
C PHE A 495 -1.06 6.37 25.93
N GLU A 496 -1.28 6.71 27.19
CA GLU A 496 -2.40 6.22 28.00
C GLU A 496 -3.75 6.79 27.53
N THR A 497 -3.81 8.09 27.25
CA THR A 497 -5.00 8.76 26.70
C THR A 497 -5.38 8.18 25.34
N VAL A 498 -4.40 8.07 24.43
CA VAL A 498 -4.63 7.52 23.09
C VAL A 498 -5.01 6.04 23.17
N GLY A 499 -4.32 5.25 23.98
CA GLY A 499 -4.64 3.83 24.20
C GLY A 499 -6.09 3.65 24.65
N SER A 500 -6.50 4.41 25.67
CA SER A 500 -7.87 4.39 26.19
C SER A 500 -8.90 4.75 25.12
N SER A 501 -8.62 5.75 24.27
CA SER A 501 -9.51 6.17 23.18
C SER A 501 -9.78 5.08 22.13
N VAL A 502 -8.88 4.10 22.01
CA VAL A 502 -8.95 3.02 21.01
C VAL A 502 -9.20 1.65 21.63
N GLY A 503 -9.56 1.60 22.92
CA GLY A 503 -9.85 0.35 23.65
C GLY A 503 -8.63 -0.50 23.99
N LEU A 504 -7.45 0.13 24.10
CA LEU A 504 -6.19 -0.52 24.48
C LEU A 504 -5.77 -0.05 25.88
N HIS A 505 -5.62 -0.96 26.84
CA HIS A 505 -5.03 -0.62 28.13
C HIS A 505 -3.53 -0.39 27.94
N VAL A 506 -3.04 0.81 28.25
CA VAL A 506 -1.64 1.16 28.14
C VAL A 506 -1.15 1.63 29.49
N GLU A 507 0.04 1.17 29.89
CA GLU A 507 0.76 1.65 31.06
C GLU A 507 2.14 2.12 30.59
N ALA A 508 2.41 3.42 30.69
CA ALA A 508 3.66 4.00 30.21
C ALA A 508 4.57 4.37 31.38
N VAL A 509 5.84 3.96 31.30
CA VAL A 509 6.80 4.08 32.39
C VAL A 509 8.03 4.85 31.91
N ALA A 510 8.25 6.03 32.50
CA ALA A 510 9.49 6.77 32.36
C ALA A 510 10.64 5.99 33.03
N THR A 511 11.74 5.77 32.31
CA THR A 511 12.90 5.04 32.84
C THR A 511 14.20 5.80 32.61
N CYS A 512 15.15 5.67 33.53
CA CYS A 512 16.47 6.26 33.35
C CYS A 512 17.19 5.61 32.16
N GLY A 513 17.66 6.45 31.23
CA GLY A 513 18.43 6.10 30.05
C GLY A 513 19.79 6.80 30.03
N ALA A 514 20.40 7.01 31.21
CA ALA A 514 21.68 7.70 31.36
C ALA A 514 22.89 6.95 30.74
N GLY A 515 22.72 5.68 30.36
CA GLY A 515 23.76 4.92 29.68
C GLY A 515 23.21 3.64 29.05
N PRO A 516 24.06 2.86 28.39
CA PRO A 516 23.73 1.52 27.90
C PRO A 516 23.19 0.62 29.02
N ILE A 517 22.30 -0.31 28.66
CA ILE A 517 21.81 -1.35 29.57
C ILE A 517 22.49 -2.67 29.22
N GLY A 518 23.03 -3.37 30.20
CA GLY A 518 23.83 -4.57 29.98
C GLY A 518 25.29 -4.25 29.64
N ARG A 519 26.01 -5.28 29.18
CA ARG A 519 27.42 -5.21 28.77
C ARG A 519 27.58 -5.28 27.26
N GLY A 520 26.80 -6.15 26.61
CA GLY A 520 26.84 -6.38 25.18
C GLY A 520 26.04 -5.35 24.40
N ILE A 521 26.62 -4.85 23.30
CA ILE A 521 25.99 -3.96 22.34
C ILE A 521 26.16 -4.57 20.96
N GLY A 522 25.07 -4.91 20.28
CA GLY A 522 25.08 -5.69 19.04
C GLY A 522 24.44 -7.08 19.21
N PRO A 523 23.98 -7.74 18.13
CA PRO A 523 23.00 -8.83 18.24
C PRO A 523 23.45 -10.01 19.11
N ALA A 524 24.59 -10.65 18.81
CA ALA A 524 25.06 -11.82 19.56
C ALA A 524 25.49 -11.48 21.00
N LEU A 525 26.10 -10.30 21.18
CA LEU A 525 26.56 -9.82 22.49
C LEU A 525 25.37 -9.50 23.42
N GLU A 526 24.32 -8.89 22.91
CA GLU A 526 23.11 -8.63 23.68
C GLU A 526 22.34 -9.92 24.00
N VAL A 527 22.32 -10.90 23.09
CA VAL A 527 21.72 -12.21 23.35
C VAL A 527 22.49 -12.99 24.40
N ARG A 528 23.83 -12.92 24.40
CA ARG A 528 24.66 -13.49 25.47
C ARG A 528 24.24 -12.95 26.83
N ASP A 529 24.10 -11.64 26.96
CA ASP A 529 23.69 -11.00 28.22
C ASP A 529 22.28 -11.42 28.66
N VAL A 530 21.35 -11.54 27.72
CA VAL A 530 20.00 -12.08 27.97
C VAL A 530 20.07 -13.51 28.50
N LEU A 531 20.87 -14.37 27.87
CA LEU A 531 21.03 -15.76 28.30
C LEU A 531 21.68 -15.84 29.68
N TRP A 532 22.70 -15.03 29.96
CA TRP A 532 23.28 -14.93 31.31
C TRP A 532 22.25 -14.59 32.37
N VAL A 533 21.33 -13.65 32.11
CA VAL A 533 20.23 -13.33 33.03
C VAL A 533 19.26 -14.50 33.20
N LEU A 534 18.84 -15.13 32.11
CA LEU A 534 17.90 -16.26 32.14
C LEU A 534 18.47 -17.52 32.79
N GLU A 535 19.79 -17.69 32.75
CA GLU A 535 20.51 -18.85 33.30
C GLU A 535 21.07 -18.58 34.70
N GLY A 536 20.89 -17.37 35.24
CA GLY A 536 21.38 -17.00 36.56
C GLY A 536 22.90 -16.96 36.68
N GLN A 537 23.60 -16.63 35.60
CA GLN A 537 25.07 -16.59 35.58
C GLN A 537 25.61 -15.47 36.47
N PRO A 538 26.76 -15.65 37.14
CA PRO A 538 27.39 -14.60 37.95
C PRO A 538 27.69 -13.31 37.17
N GLU A 539 27.98 -13.42 35.87
CA GLU A 539 28.28 -12.33 34.96
C GLU A 539 27.04 -11.57 34.45
N ALA A 540 25.84 -12.05 34.79
CA ALA A 540 24.58 -11.48 34.32
C ALA A 540 24.46 -9.98 34.68
N PRO A 541 24.14 -9.10 33.72
CA PRO A 541 23.99 -7.69 34.03
C PRO A 541 22.77 -7.43 34.92
N ALA A 542 23.03 -6.97 36.15
CA ALA A 542 21.99 -6.69 37.14
C ALA A 542 20.97 -5.64 36.66
N ASP A 543 21.41 -4.58 35.99
CA ASP A 543 20.55 -3.54 35.41
C ASP A 543 19.58 -4.09 34.36
N LEU A 544 20.05 -4.99 33.49
CA LEU A 544 19.21 -5.68 32.50
C LEU A 544 18.15 -6.56 33.18
N ARG A 545 18.58 -7.35 34.19
CA ARG A 545 17.69 -8.19 35.01
C ARG A 545 16.64 -7.37 35.73
N GLU A 546 17.05 -6.35 36.46
CA GLU A 546 16.19 -5.52 37.28
C GLU A 546 15.12 -4.79 36.46
N LYS A 547 15.52 -4.23 35.31
CA LYS A 547 14.58 -3.60 34.39
C LYS A 547 13.62 -4.62 33.77
N ALA A 548 14.08 -5.81 33.40
CA ALA A 548 13.21 -6.87 32.89
C ALA A 548 12.17 -7.31 33.93
N LEU A 549 12.58 -7.52 35.18
CA LEU A 549 11.67 -7.89 36.28
C LEU A 549 10.65 -6.79 36.58
N ALA A 550 11.04 -5.52 36.51
CA ALA A 550 10.12 -4.40 36.70
C ALA A 550 9.00 -4.38 35.64
N PHE A 551 9.34 -4.56 34.36
CA PHE A 551 8.34 -4.60 33.28
C PHE A 551 7.52 -5.88 33.29
N ALA A 552 8.14 -7.03 33.50
CA ALA A 552 7.43 -8.29 33.62
C ALA A 552 6.44 -8.23 34.79
N GLY A 553 6.84 -7.70 35.95
CA GLY A 553 5.96 -7.59 37.11
C GLY A 553 4.71 -6.74 36.87
N ARG A 554 4.84 -5.62 36.17
CA ARG A 554 3.69 -4.80 35.76
C ARG A 554 2.75 -5.57 34.82
N ILE A 555 3.31 -6.22 33.80
CA ILE A 555 2.52 -7.01 32.84
C ILE A 555 1.79 -8.16 33.54
N LEU A 556 2.48 -8.89 34.42
CA LEU A 556 1.87 -9.99 35.17
C LEU A 556 0.79 -9.51 36.14
N SER A 557 0.86 -8.26 36.63
CA SER A 557 -0.15 -7.71 37.54
C SER A 557 -1.52 -7.53 36.92
N TRP A 558 -1.63 -7.50 35.59
CA TRP A 558 -2.91 -7.46 34.88
C TRP A 558 -3.67 -8.79 34.95
N ASP A 559 -2.98 -9.90 35.25
CA ASP A 559 -3.66 -11.14 35.61
C ASP A 559 -4.38 -10.92 36.96
N PRO A 560 -5.72 -11.08 37.02
CA PRO A 560 -6.47 -10.94 38.26
C PRO A 560 -5.97 -11.82 39.42
N ALA A 561 -5.30 -12.95 39.13
CA ALA A 561 -4.71 -13.81 40.15
C ALA A 561 -3.49 -13.18 40.84
N VAL A 562 -2.77 -12.28 40.15
CA VAL A 562 -1.58 -11.58 40.62
C VAL A 562 -1.96 -10.20 41.18
N ALA A 563 -2.75 -9.44 40.44
CA ALA A 563 -3.42 -8.18 40.77
C ALA A 563 -2.55 -6.95 41.12
N THR A 564 -1.32 -7.10 41.63
CA THR A 564 -0.47 -5.94 41.99
C THR A 564 0.94 -6.04 41.39
N PRO A 565 1.59 -4.89 41.08
CA PRO A 565 2.95 -4.87 40.57
C PRO A 565 3.98 -5.56 41.49
N GLU A 566 3.80 -5.47 42.81
CA GLU A 566 4.70 -6.10 43.80
C GLU A 566 4.60 -7.62 43.73
N ARG A 567 3.37 -8.16 43.69
CA ARG A 567 3.12 -9.60 43.52
C ARG A 567 3.57 -10.07 42.15
N GLY A 568 3.35 -9.27 41.10
CA GLY A 568 3.81 -9.57 39.76
C GLY A 568 5.32 -9.61 39.67
N ARG A 569 6.02 -8.69 40.31
CA ARG A 569 7.49 -8.68 40.37
C ARG A 569 8.04 -9.89 41.13
N ALA A 570 7.43 -10.26 42.26
CA ALA A 570 7.79 -11.47 42.99
C ALA A 570 7.61 -12.73 42.13
N ARG A 571 6.48 -12.84 41.41
CA ARG A 571 6.22 -13.93 40.48
C ARG A 571 7.20 -13.96 39.30
N ALA A 572 7.53 -12.81 38.74
CA ALA A 572 8.51 -12.70 37.67
C ALA A 572 9.90 -13.17 38.13
N ALA A 573 10.31 -12.81 39.35
CA ALA A 573 11.58 -13.27 39.94
C ALA A 573 11.57 -14.78 40.17
N GLU A 574 10.48 -15.34 40.73
CA GLU A 574 10.31 -16.78 40.92
C GLU A 574 10.45 -17.56 39.58
N LEU A 575 9.78 -17.10 38.52
CA LEU A 575 9.83 -17.72 37.19
C LEU A 575 11.20 -17.60 36.53
N LEU A 576 11.92 -16.52 36.80
CA LEU A 576 13.29 -16.33 36.33
C LEU A 576 14.25 -17.27 37.07
N ASP A 577 14.20 -17.26 38.41
CA ASP A 577 15.15 -17.98 39.27
C ASP A 577 14.94 -19.50 39.28
N SER A 578 13.72 -19.96 39.02
CA SER A 578 13.43 -21.39 38.83
C SER A 578 13.87 -21.94 37.47
N GLY A 579 14.30 -21.09 36.53
CA GLY A 579 14.63 -21.48 35.16
C GLY A 579 13.40 -21.65 34.24
N ALA A 580 12.18 -21.44 34.73
CA ALA A 580 10.96 -21.56 33.93
C ALA A 580 10.95 -20.59 32.75
N ALA A 581 11.40 -19.34 32.96
CA ALA A 581 11.56 -18.36 31.87
C ALA A 581 12.56 -18.83 30.81
N ARG A 582 13.67 -19.47 31.22
CA ARG A 582 14.68 -20.01 30.29
C ARG A 582 14.14 -21.17 29.46
N MET A 583 13.29 -22.03 30.04
CA MET A 583 12.57 -23.08 29.31
C MET A 583 11.54 -22.50 28.34
N ALA A 584 10.80 -21.46 28.75
CA ALA A 584 9.84 -20.79 27.89
C ALA A 584 10.52 -20.12 26.69
N LEU A 585 11.70 -19.51 26.86
CA LEU A 585 12.47 -18.97 25.73
C LEU A 585 12.81 -20.08 24.72
N ASP A 586 13.24 -21.25 25.19
CA ASP A 586 13.54 -22.39 24.34
C ASP A 586 12.32 -22.88 23.54
N ALA A 587 11.15 -22.90 24.17
CA ALA A 587 9.88 -23.24 23.52
C ALA A 587 9.51 -22.21 22.43
N ILE A 588 9.64 -20.91 22.73
CA ILE A 588 9.42 -19.82 21.78
C ILE A 588 10.37 -19.97 20.57
N VAL A 589 11.67 -20.18 20.84
CA VAL A 589 12.69 -20.37 19.81
C VAL A 589 12.40 -21.59 18.94
N ALA A 590 11.98 -22.71 19.54
CA ALA A 590 11.62 -23.91 18.81
C ALA A 590 10.40 -23.68 17.90
N ALA A 591 9.32 -23.11 18.43
CA ALA A 591 8.07 -22.87 17.70
C ALA A 591 8.21 -21.83 16.57
N GLN A 592 9.07 -20.83 16.75
CA GLN A 592 9.40 -19.85 15.70
C GLN A 592 10.28 -20.40 14.57
N GLY A 593 10.97 -21.52 14.81
CA GLY A 593 12.00 -22.05 13.93
C GLY A 593 13.39 -21.65 14.40
N ARG A 594 14.00 -22.55 15.18
CA ARG A 594 15.35 -22.39 15.75
C ARG A 594 16.39 -22.22 14.64
N ARG A 595 17.32 -21.31 14.86
CA ARG A 595 18.51 -21.17 14.01
C ARG A 595 19.49 -22.29 14.34
N GLU A 596 19.95 -23.03 13.33
CA GLU A 596 20.88 -24.15 13.52
C GLU A 596 22.21 -23.71 14.12
N ILE A 597 22.77 -22.61 13.59
CA ILE A 597 24.03 -22.04 14.03
C ILE A 597 23.74 -20.69 14.69
N VAL A 598 23.89 -20.66 16.02
CA VAL A 598 23.77 -19.44 16.83
C VAL A 598 25.05 -18.61 16.68
N PRO A 599 24.98 -17.39 16.10
CA PRO A 599 26.13 -16.50 16.01
C PRO A 599 26.73 -16.21 17.39
N LYS A 600 28.05 -16.22 17.47
CA LYS A 600 28.83 -15.81 18.65
C LYS A 600 29.50 -14.46 18.38
N PRO A 601 29.93 -13.73 19.42
CA PRO A 601 30.76 -12.55 19.23
C PRO A 601 31.96 -12.86 18.32
N ALA A 602 32.23 -11.95 17.38
CA ALA A 602 33.26 -12.17 16.37
C ALA A 602 34.66 -12.24 16.99
N ALA A 603 35.56 -13.01 16.36
CA ALA A 603 36.86 -13.34 16.92
C ALA A 603 37.91 -12.23 16.73
N LEU A 604 37.77 -11.35 15.73
CA LEU A 604 38.67 -10.21 15.58
C LEU A 604 38.24 -9.14 16.57
N THR A 605 39.15 -8.82 17.48
CA THR A 605 38.86 -7.90 18.59
C THR A 605 39.91 -6.82 18.75
N HIS A 606 39.47 -5.66 19.23
CA HIS A 606 40.35 -4.60 19.69
C HIS A 606 39.88 -4.09 21.06
N THR A 607 40.81 -4.00 22.02
CA THR A 607 40.51 -3.48 23.36
C THR A 607 40.80 -1.99 23.42
N VAL A 608 39.75 -1.20 23.69
CA VAL A 608 39.87 0.24 23.95
C VAL A 608 40.18 0.44 25.44
N LYS A 609 41.17 1.29 25.72
CA LYS A 609 41.72 1.50 27.06
C LYS A 609 41.55 2.94 27.50
N ALA A 610 41.36 3.16 28.80
CA ALA A 610 41.25 4.48 29.39
C ALA A 610 42.56 5.25 29.19
N LEU A 611 42.47 6.46 28.64
CA LEU A 611 43.65 7.32 28.41
C LEU A 611 44.16 7.97 29.70
N ARG A 612 43.27 8.20 30.66
CA ARG A 612 43.55 8.92 31.90
C ARG A 612 42.77 8.28 33.06
N PRO A 613 43.30 8.34 34.31
CA PRO A 613 42.60 7.80 35.45
C PRO A 613 41.40 8.69 35.84
N GLY A 614 40.38 8.10 36.43
CA GLY A 614 39.24 8.82 36.97
C GLY A 614 38.03 7.94 37.18
N ARG A 615 36.95 8.54 37.72
CA ARG A 615 35.67 7.87 37.90
C ARG A 615 34.76 8.12 36.70
N ILE A 616 34.20 7.07 36.12
CA ILE A 616 33.29 7.17 34.97
C ILE A 616 31.97 7.80 35.45
N GLY A 617 31.65 8.97 34.89
CA GLY A 617 30.42 9.71 35.20
C GLY A 617 29.27 9.41 34.24
N GLU A 618 29.57 9.20 32.95
CA GLU A 618 28.58 8.91 31.91
C GLU A 618 29.20 8.00 30.83
N ILE A 619 28.36 7.21 30.17
CA ILE A 619 28.71 6.46 28.96
C ILE A 619 27.75 6.88 27.84
N ASP A 620 28.27 7.55 26.81
CA ASP A 620 27.49 8.01 25.66
C ASP A 620 27.04 6.81 24.81
N GLY A 621 25.79 6.38 25.04
CA GLY A 621 25.20 5.28 24.29
C GLY A 621 25.07 5.52 22.78
N TRP A 622 25.01 6.77 22.32
CA TRP A 622 24.99 7.08 20.89
C TRP A 622 26.35 6.84 20.25
N CYS A 623 27.42 7.29 20.92
CA CYS A 623 28.80 7.04 20.51
C CYS A 623 29.10 5.54 20.47
N ILE A 624 28.81 4.82 21.56
CA ILE A 624 28.99 3.36 21.66
C ILE A 624 28.19 2.63 20.56
N ALA A 625 26.93 3.00 20.34
CA ALA A 625 26.15 2.39 19.27
C ALA A 625 26.74 2.69 17.87
N GLY A 626 27.33 3.88 17.68
CA GLY A 626 28.03 4.27 16.46
C GLY A 626 29.25 3.41 16.17
N ILE A 627 30.11 3.19 17.18
CA ILE A 627 31.28 2.33 17.09
C ILE A 627 30.86 0.88 16.76
N ALA A 628 29.83 0.36 17.45
CA ALA A 628 29.31 -0.98 17.20
C ALA A 628 28.76 -1.14 15.76
N ARG A 629 28.07 -0.11 15.22
CA ARG A 629 27.63 -0.11 13.82
C ARG A 629 28.79 -0.10 12.85
N ARG A 630 29.86 0.66 13.16
CA ARG A 630 31.07 0.71 12.33
C ARG A 630 31.81 -0.63 12.30
N ALA A 631 31.70 -1.40 13.37
CA ALA A 631 32.23 -2.76 13.47
C ALA A 631 31.42 -3.81 12.70
N GLY A 632 30.23 -3.47 12.17
CA GLY A 632 29.40 -4.35 11.33
C GLY A 632 27.98 -4.61 11.84
N ALA A 633 27.65 -4.22 13.07
CA ALA A 633 26.31 -4.43 13.64
C ALA A 633 25.24 -3.56 12.95
N PRO A 634 23.98 -4.01 12.81
CA PRO A 634 23.43 -5.31 13.18
C PRO A 634 23.47 -6.37 12.06
N PHE A 635 24.07 -6.06 10.90
CA PHE A 635 24.05 -6.94 9.73
C PHE A 635 24.97 -8.14 9.95
N ASP A 636 26.18 -7.87 10.42
CA ASP A 636 26.98 -8.89 11.08
C ASP A 636 26.46 -9.10 12.51
N LYS A 637 25.99 -10.31 12.78
CA LYS A 637 25.42 -10.68 14.09
C LYS A 637 26.49 -10.85 15.16
N GLY A 638 27.73 -11.17 14.78
CA GLY A 638 28.85 -11.33 15.70
C GLY A 638 29.54 -10.00 16.06
N ALA A 639 29.33 -8.96 15.27
CA ALA A 639 29.92 -7.65 15.50
C ALA A 639 29.24 -6.87 16.63
N GLY A 640 30.00 -6.01 17.30
CA GLY A 640 29.50 -5.14 18.36
C GLY A 640 30.55 -4.73 19.38
N ILE A 641 30.09 -4.37 20.59
CA ILE A 641 30.93 -3.94 21.71
C ILE A 641 30.60 -4.74 22.97
N ASP A 642 31.63 -5.14 23.69
CA ASP A 642 31.53 -5.71 25.04
C ASP A 642 32.06 -4.70 26.07
N LEU A 643 31.17 -4.09 26.84
CA LEU A 643 31.51 -3.12 27.88
C LEU A 643 32.12 -3.84 29.09
N LEU A 644 33.29 -3.40 29.51
CA LEU A 644 34.02 -3.93 30.67
C LEU A 644 33.89 -3.04 31.90
N ARG A 645 33.51 -1.78 31.71
CA ARG A 645 33.32 -0.77 32.76
C ARG A 645 31.94 -0.14 32.68
N ARG A 646 31.44 0.33 33.81
CA ARG A 646 30.13 0.92 33.99
C ARG A 646 30.23 2.34 34.55
N VAL A 647 29.14 3.08 34.45
CA VAL A 647 29.00 4.35 35.16
C VAL A 647 29.19 4.12 36.65
N GLY A 648 30.05 4.91 37.27
CA GLY A 648 30.41 4.84 38.68
C GLY A 648 31.70 4.09 38.97
N ASP A 649 32.25 3.31 38.03
CA ASP A 649 33.52 2.61 38.19
C ASP A 649 34.70 3.59 38.18
N ASP A 650 35.72 3.29 38.98
CA ASP A 650 37.03 3.93 38.90
C ASP A 650 37.92 3.20 37.90
N VAL A 651 38.62 3.95 37.05
CA VAL A 651 39.56 3.40 36.06
C VAL A 651 40.93 4.06 36.19
N THR A 652 41.96 3.28 35.91
CA THR A 652 43.35 3.75 35.78
C THR A 652 43.74 3.91 34.30
N ALA A 653 44.75 4.73 34.01
CA ALA A 653 45.24 4.86 32.64
C ALA A 653 45.79 3.51 32.13
N GLY A 654 45.37 3.09 30.93
CA GLY A 654 45.71 1.82 30.31
C GLY A 654 44.76 0.66 30.66
N GLU A 655 43.79 0.88 31.56
CA GLU A 655 42.78 -0.11 31.92
C GLU A 655 41.72 -0.25 30.82
N ALA A 656 41.21 -1.46 30.60
CA ALA A 656 40.28 -1.74 29.51
C ALA A 656 38.88 -1.18 29.81
N LEU A 657 38.35 -0.37 28.89
CA LEU A 657 36.99 0.19 28.97
C LEU A 657 35.98 -0.74 28.29
N PHE A 658 36.28 -1.16 27.07
CA PHE A 658 35.44 -2.06 26.27
C PHE A 658 36.25 -2.77 25.18
N ILE A 659 35.64 -3.82 24.61
CA ILE A 659 36.19 -4.60 23.50
C ILE A 659 35.30 -4.42 22.28
N ILE A 660 35.89 -4.06 21.14
CA ILE A 660 35.22 -4.04 19.83
C ILE A 660 35.34 -5.44 19.22
N HIS A 661 34.24 -5.99 18.73
CA HIS A 661 34.17 -7.25 17.97
C HIS A 661 33.76 -6.95 16.53
N ALA A 662 34.48 -7.51 15.54
CA ALA A 662 34.14 -7.41 14.12
C ALA A 662 34.49 -8.71 13.39
N SER A 663 33.80 -9.02 12.28
CA SER A 663 34.15 -10.20 11.47
C SER A 663 35.20 -9.91 10.39
N ALA A 664 35.40 -8.65 10.02
CA ALA A 664 36.38 -8.25 9.00
C ALA A 664 37.37 -7.19 9.50
N GLY A 665 38.61 -7.26 9.02
CA GLY A 665 39.68 -6.30 9.35
C GLY A 665 39.33 -4.83 9.08
N PRO A 666 38.82 -4.48 7.87
CA PRO A 666 38.46 -3.09 7.56
C PRO A 666 37.37 -2.51 8.46
N GLU A 667 36.40 -3.33 8.90
CA GLU A 667 35.34 -2.91 9.83
C GLU A 667 35.90 -2.67 11.23
N LEU A 668 36.82 -3.53 11.69
CA LEU A 668 37.52 -3.35 12.96
C LEU A 668 38.35 -2.06 12.93
N GLU A 669 39.16 -1.85 11.89
CA GLU A 669 39.98 -0.65 11.72
C GLU A 669 39.13 0.63 11.72
N ALA A 670 37.99 0.62 11.02
CA ALA A 670 37.07 1.75 10.99
C ALA A 670 36.43 2.03 12.35
N ALA A 671 36.07 0.99 13.11
CA ALA A 671 35.52 1.13 14.46
C ALA A 671 36.56 1.63 15.47
N VAL A 672 37.80 1.12 15.38
CA VAL A 672 38.93 1.58 16.21
C VAL A 672 39.28 3.03 15.92
N ALA A 673 39.31 3.44 14.65
CA ALA A 673 39.56 4.83 14.27
C ALA A 673 38.48 5.78 14.82
N MET A 674 37.22 5.33 14.87
CA MET A 674 36.14 6.09 15.50
C MET A 674 36.30 6.17 17.02
N ALA A 675 36.58 5.04 17.69
CA ALA A 675 36.78 4.99 19.13
C ALA A 675 38.01 5.81 19.60
N ALA A 676 39.03 5.97 18.74
CA ALA A 676 40.19 6.81 19.03
C ALA A 676 39.88 8.32 18.99
N GLN A 677 38.80 8.73 18.31
CA GLN A 677 38.34 10.12 18.29
C GLN A 677 37.46 10.43 19.50
N ASP A 678 36.58 9.49 19.86
CA ASP A 678 35.69 9.54 21.01
C ASP A 678 35.35 8.11 21.43
N ASP A 679 35.77 7.72 22.64
CA ASP A 679 35.50 6.39 23.19
C ASP A 679 34.12 6.30 23.88
N GLY A 680 33.42 7.42 24.03
CA GLY A 680 32.11 7.54 24.65
C GLY A 680 32.11 7.51 26.18
N PHE A 681 33.25 7.45 26.86
CA PHE A 681 33.34 7.46 28.33
C PHE A 681 33.67 8.86 28.85
N VAL A 682 32.76 9.44 29.64
CA VAL A 682 32.94 10.77 30.23
C VAL A 682 33.25 10.63 31.72
N LEU A 683 34.34 11.22 32.20
CA LEU A 683 34.70 11.17 33.62
C LEU A 683 33.92 12.22 34.44
N ALA A 684 33.66 11.93 35.71
CA ALA A 684 32.75 12.69 36.59
C ALA A 684 33.11 14.18 36.82
N GLY A 685 34.31 14.63 36.43
CA GLY A 685 34.71 16.04 36.44
C GLY A 685 34.57 16.79 35.10
N GLU A 686 34.48 16.07 33.99
CA GLU A 686 34.24 16.64 32.65
C GLU A 686 32.74 16.74 32.35
N ALA A 687 31.94 15.82 32.90
CA ALA A 687 30.48 15.83 32.74
C ALA A 687 29.84 17.14 33.21
N ALA A 688 30.43 17.81 34.21
CA ALA A 688 29.97 19.07 34.79
C ALA A 688 30.37 20.33 33.99
N LEU A 689 31.29 20.23 33.01
CA LEU A 689 31.71 21.34 32.14
C LEU A 689 30.96 21.38 30.79
N LEU A 690 30.14 20.36 30.53
CA LEU A 690 29.29 20.23 29.35
C LEU A 690 27.82 20.57 29.66
N ASP A 691 27.52 21.04 30.87
CA ASP A 691 26.29 21.76 31.25
C ASP A 691 26.51 23.27 31.11
#